data_AF-A0A6L7WX50-F1
#
_entry.id   AF-A0A6L7WX50-F1
#
_cell.length_a   1.000
_cell.length_b   1.000
_cell.length_c   1.000
_cell.angle_alpha   90.00
_cell.angle_beta   90.00
_cell.angle_gamma   90.00
#
_symmetry.space_group_name_H-M   'P 1'
#
loop_
_entity.id
_entity.type
_entity.pdbx_description
1 polymer ?
#
loop_
_entity_poly.entity_id
_entity_poly.type
_entity_poly.pdbx_seq_one_letter_code
_entity_poly.pdbx_strand_id
1 'polypeptide(L)'
;MLDRPSMGVGCHALGVLIAVLGVPVGRAQFSPSGYPVAIQDESDSRSESARRLQWEAAYEARRARAHARLGIAASSIEPQALCPAFDGPKPSAWVGDAPNTNAKFAIRPFVARSALRPGEVGWRGVAPPGESASGLFREFISEPVVQAKCINCHVEGGVSSHTRLVLSPSTVAGHQELNLAVFEELIATDDDVADLILNKIQGVGHGGGIQVPAGSADFANMERFLRLLGGETSSARLSPETLFEGVTMASPAKTLRRAALMFAGRLPTQAELNAVNDGDLSSLRRAIRSLMAGQGFHEFLVRASNDRLLTDRHYSKVIDNDQEEFVELTKTQWTKAKAAIGKGFEEKWNDPAYYQWAAALQHGFVRAPLELIAYVVENDLPYTEVLTADYIMANPMAAAAYGATTQFDNAADPLEFRPSEIVSYYRNDDSKMVERVRELGRLVTNPGNLATDYPHAGILNTTVYLRRYPTTDTNRNRARSRWTYYYFLGLDIEKSAARTTDPAALADTDNPTMNNPACTVCHSVLDPVAGAFQNYGDLGLYRHKPGGLDSLPDLYKFPEDGSASPYRTGDSWFRDMRMPGFGDALAPSADNSLQWLAERIVEDDRFAEAAVKFWWPSILGVEVVSPPEDGTDPDFQGRLLASTAQANEVRRLAEAFRTGIAGGQPYNAKDLLAEIALSPWFRAASLAGQDPIRDAALREAGIERLLTPEELNRKTEAVSGIVWGRQYHRMTSSARYTFSRLTAPTSAGDYGLLYGGIDSDGITKRTGDMTPLMAAVAQSHAAEVSCPIVRREFFFWPEEKRLLFDGIKKSDTPVSDTTAEFAVTADSWQSRQTLSLVLPLDAGRKTVGLTFTNPFYDEATDEDRGVNLDRLVVRDRSGKAVREVEVESLGRQECGSPRSQFYRMWCERSLQVPVGVLPEGEYTIDVMVHQNKLGDEAARLLIVVESHDGTSRGAAAIRNKLVELHDKLLGVTVSADSPDVDTAFRLFKEVWESKRSSAGPGFEDMGFGCRRNEDQLYYDGLAEDVLVHDENGGLEWDWDRLDEFYREVGEMQDPHHTVRAWVVTLAYFLMDYRYLYF
;
A
#
# COMPACT_ATOMS: atom_id res chain seq x y z
N MET A 1 44.35 -41.30 -5.00
CA MET A 1 44.61 -41.57 -3.57
C MET A 1 44.00 -40.39 -2.82
N LEU A 2 42.88 -40.59 -2.13
CA LEU A 2 42.77 -40.94 -0.69
C LEU A 2 42.95 -39.71 0.23
N ASP A 3 42.06 -39.37 1.16
CA ASP A 3 40.65 -39.80 1.35
C ASP A 3 39.88 -38.83 2.29
N ARG A 4 38.55 -38.66 2.09
CA ARG A 4 37.52 -38.17 3.07
C ARG A 4 37.61 -36.74 3.67
N PRO A 5 36.53 -36.23 4.34
CA PRO A 5 35.10 -36.59 4.30
C PRO A 5 34.14 -35.39 4.04
N SER A 6 32.84 -35.68 4.07
CA SER A 6 31.69 -34.79 3.81
C SER A 6 31.15 -33.99 5.01
N MET A 7 30.51 -32.85 4.72
CA MET A 7 29.24 -32.44 5.35
C MET A 7 28.23 -32.10 4.24
N GLY A 8 26.95 -32.34 4.48
CA GLY A 8 25.87 -32.11 3.50
C GLY A 8 24.74 -31.27 4.08
N VAL A 9 24.24 -30.31 3.29
CA VAL A 9 23.09 -29.47 3.64
C VAL A 9 21.84 -30.05 2.99
N GLY A 10 20.80 -30.32 3.80
CA GLY A 10 19.55 -30.92 3.32
C GLY A 10 18.67 -29.90 2.59
N CYS A 11 18.20 -30.25 1.39
CA CYS A 11 17.29 -29.40 0.61
C CYS A 11 15.84 -29.86 0.75
N HIS A 12 15.06 -29.19 1.62
CA HIS A 12 13.64 -29.46 1.86
C HIS A 12 12.80 -28.17 1.84
N ALA A 13 12.72 -27.52 0.67
CA ALA A 13 11.94 -26.30 0.48
C ALA A 13 11.34 -26.16 -0.94
N LEU A 14 10.85 -27.26 -1.56
CA LEU A 14 10.18 -27.19 -2.88
C LEU A 14 9.07 -28.23 -3.14
N GLY A 15 8.65 -28.99 -2.12
CA GLY A 15 7.77 -30.16 -2.30
C GLY A 15 6.25 -29.92 -2.18
N VAL A 16 5.81 -28.75 -1.71
CA VAL A 16 4.43 -28.56 -1.21
C VAL A 16 3.52 -27.85 -2.22
N LEU A 17 4.06 -27.06 -3.15
CA LEU A 17 3.30 -26.10 -3.98
C LEU A 17 2.41 -26.72 -5.08
N ILE A 18 2.42 -28.04 -5.25
CA ILE A 18 1.77 -28.75 -6.39
C ILE A 18 0.51 -29.53 -5.93
N ALA A 19 0.20 -29.57 -4.64
CA ALA A 19 -0.93 -30.36 -4.11
C ALA A 19 -2.32 -29.69 -4.21
N VAL A 20 -2.41 -28.39 -4.54
CA VAL A 20 -3.61 -27.57 -4.29
C VAL A 20 -4.47 -27.31 -5.54
N LEU A 21 -3.95 -27.48 -6.76
CA LEU A 21 -4.65 -27.12 -8.01
C LEU A 21 -5.00 -28.34 -8.87
N GLY A 22 -6.13 -28.98 -8.56
CA GLY A 22 -6.63 -30.16 -9.28
C GLY A 22 -7.44 -29.83 -10.54
N VAL A 23 -6.78 -29.59 -11.67
CA VAL A 23 -7.43 -29.51 -13.01
C VAL A 23 -6.62 -30.33 -14.03
N PRO A 24 -7.25 -31.22 -14.83
CA PRO A 24 -6.52 -32.17 -15.67
C PRO A 24 -6.00 -31.56 -16.98
N VAL A 25 -4.73 -31.80 -17.31
CA VAL A 25 -4.13 -31.42 -18.60
C VAL A 25 -3.90 -32.68 -19.46
N GLY A 26 -4.69 -32.83 -20.52
CA GLY A 26 -4.50 -33.88 -21.52
C GLY A 26 -3.34 -33.56 -22.46
N ARG A 27 -2.38 -34.48 -22.59
CA ARG A 27 -1.30 -34.40 -23.59
C ARG A 27 -1.68 -35.18 -24.85
N ALA A 28 -1.50 -34.55 -26.01
CA ALA A 28 -1.39 -35.22 -27.30
C ALA A 28 -0.13 -34.69 -28.01
N GLN A 29 0.69 -35.60 -28.52
CA GLN A 29 1.87 -35.28 -29.35
C GLN A 29 1.61 -35.73 -30.78
N PHE A 30 2.05 -34.94 -31.77
CA PHE A 30 2.55 -35.45 -33.05
C PHE A 30 3.59 -34.50 -33.65
N SER A 31 4.47 -35.04 -34.49
CA SER A 31 5.68 -34.40 -35.02
C SER A 31 5.43 -33.73 -36.39
N PRO A 32 6.19 -32.70 -36.81
CA PRO A 32 5.87 -31.90 -37.99
C PRO A 32 6.49 -32.42 -39.29
N SER A 33 5.73 -32.39 -40.39
CA SER A 33 6.24 -32.24 -41.76
C SER A 33 5.08 -31.95 -42.74
N GLY A 34 5.33 -31.17 -43.81
CA GLY A 34 4.36 -30.97 -44.91
C GLY A 34 4.07 -29.51 -45.28
N TYR A 35 4.85 -28.96 -46.20
CA TYR A 35 4.44 -27.86 -47.09
C TYR A 35 3.30 -28.36 -48.02
N PRO A 36 2.32 -27.52 -48.45
CA PRO A 36 2.63 -26.37 -49.31
C PRO A 36 1.86 -25.06 -49.05
N VAL A 37 2.31 -24.02 -49.74
CA VAL A 37 1.61 -22.73 -49.91
C VAL A 37 0.28 -22.93 -50.65
N ALA A 38 -0.78 -22.30 -50.16
CA ALA A 38 -1.99 -21.99 -50.92
C ALA A 38 -2.29 -20.50 -50.74
N ILE A 39 -2.24 -19.74 -51.84
CA ILE A 39 -2.68 -18.34 -51.88
C ILE A 39 -4.15 -18.34 -52.24
N GLN A 40 -4.98 -17.72 -51.40
CA GLN A 40 -6.24 -17.12 -51.84
C GLN A 40 -6.34 -15.74 -51.20
N ASP A 41 -6.38 -14.71 -52.03
CA ASP A 41 -6.98 -13.43 -51.66
C ASP A 41 -8.47 -13.64 -51.39
N GLU A 42 -8.98 -12.98 -50.36
CA GLU A 42 -10.26 -12.26 -50.52
C GLU A 42 -10.30 -11.08 -49.56
N SER A 43 -10.61 -9.89 -50.11
CA SER A 43 -10.92 -8.67 -49.37
C SER A 43 -12.20 -8.88 -48.54
N ASP A 44 -12.37 -8.27 -47.37
CA ASP A 44 -12.87 -6.89 -47.31
C ASP A 44 -12.64 -6.18 -45.95
N SER A 45 -13.04 -4.90 -45.92
CA SER A 45 -13.19 -3.97 -44.81
C SER A 45 -13.38 -4.56 -43.40
N ARG A 46 -12.51 -4.14 -42.48
CA ARG A 46 -12.82 -4.06 -41.04
C ARG A 46 -12.98 -2.59 -40.65
N SER A 47 -14.15 -2.25 -40.13
CA SER A 47 -14.66 -0.89 -39.98
C SER A 47 -14.24 -0.19 -38.68
N GLU A 48 -14.36 1.14 -38.66
CA GLU A 48 -13.99 2.02 -37.54
C GLU A 48 -14.69 1.66 -36.21
N SER A 49 -15.84 0.98 -36.26
CA SER A 49 -16.55 0.48 -35.07
C SER A 49 -15.69 -0.42 -34.18
N ALA A 50 -14.68 -1.10 -34.73
CA ALA A 50 -13.73 -1.89 -33.94
C ALA A 50 -12.80 -1.03 -33.06
N ARG A 51 -12.54 0.23 -33.43
CA ARG A 51 -11.74 1.18 -32.61
C ARG A 51 -12.58 1.88 -31.54
N ARG A 52 -13.89 2.01 -31.76
CA ARG A 52 -14.82 2.72 -30.85
C ARG A 52 -15.10 1.98 -29.53
N LEU A 53 -14.77 0.69 -29.44
CA LEU A 53 -15.09 -0.19 -28.30
C LEU A 53 -13.99 -0.33 -27.23
N GLN A 54 -12.82 0.30 -27.40
CA GLN A 54 -11.69 0.11 -26.47
C GLN A 54 -11.75 0.99 -25.21
N TRP A 55 -12.54 2.09 -25.22
CA TRP A 55 -12.35 3.18 -24.27
C TRP A 55 -13.33 3.21 -23.08
N GLU A 56 -14.62 2.92 -23.29
CA GLU A 56 -15.53 2.62 -22.15
C GLU A 56 -14.96 1.43 -21.36
N ALA A 57 -14.43 0.42 -22.08
CA ALA A 57 -13.67 -0.72 -21.56
C ALA A 57 -12.28 -0.36 -20.95
N ALA A 58 -11.93 0.91 -20.75
CA ALA A 58 -10.76 1.29 -19.96
C ALA A 58 -11.13 1.42 -18.48
N TYR A 59 -12.07 2.30 -18.12
CA TYR A 59 -12.55 2.49 -16.75
C TYR A 59 -13.53 1.39 -16.34
N GLU A 60 -14.61 1.19 -17.12
CA GLU A 60 -15.59 0.13 -16.84
C GLU A 60 -14.92 -1.24 -16.88
N ALA A 61 -13.84 -1.47 -17.65
CA ALA A 61 -13.07 -2.70 -17.52
C ALA A 61 -11.78 -2.61 -16.68
N ARG A 62 -11.42 -1.50 -16.01
CA ARG A 62 -10.52 -1.59 -14.83
C ARG A 62 -11.35 -2.10 -13.67
N ARG A 63 -12.49 -1.44 -13.43
CA ARG A 63 -13.55 -1.87 -12.50
C ARG A 63 -14.09 -3.27 -12.83
N ALA A 64 -14.38 -3.60 -14.09
CA ALA A 64 -14.87 -4.93 -14.47
C ALA A 64 -13.76 -5.95 -14.77
N ARG A 65 -12.48 -5.61 -14.96
CA ARG A 65 -11.40 -6.62 -14.83
C ARG A 65 -11.12 -6.91 -13.36
N ALA A 66 -11.30 -5.96 -12.44
CA ALA A 66 -11.33 -6.23 -11.01
C ALA A 66 -12.55 -7.09 -10.64
N HIS A 67 -13.79 -6.61 -10.86
CA HIS A 67 -15.02 -7.37 -10.60
C HIS A 67 -15.12 -8.68 -11.38
N ALA A 68 -14.54 -8.85 -12.57
CA ALA A 68 -14.52 -10.14 -13.26
C ALA A 68 -13.34 -11.03 -12.84
N ARG A 69 -12.22 -10.51 -12.35
CA ARG A 69 -11.20 -11.35 -11.69
C ARG A 69 -11.73 -11.85 -10.35
N LEU A 70 -12.20 -10.94 -9.51
CA LEU A 70 -12.86 -11.23 -8.23
C LEU A 70 -14.14 -12.04 -8.43
N GLY A 71 -14.92 -11.77 -9.49
CA GLY A 71 -16.20 -12.41 -9.78
C GLY A 71 -16.08 -13.75 -10.50
N ILE A 72 -15.10 -13.95 -11.40
CA ILE A 72 -14.76 -15.30 -11.87
C ILE A 72 -14.26 -16.11 -10.68
N ALA A 73 -13.33 -15.56 -9.88
CA ALA A 73 -12.75 -16.25 -8.75
C ALA A 73 -13.77 -16.53 -7.60
N ALA A 74 -14.79 -15.68 -7.44
CA ALA A 74 -15.93 -15.93 -6.56
C ALA A 74 -16.96 -16.89 -7.18
N SER A 75 -17.14 -16.90 -8.51
CA SER A 75 -18.00 -17.88 -9.19
C SER A 75 -17.38 -19.29 -9.20
N SER A 76 -16.05 -19.39 -9.11
CA SER A 76 -15.37 -20.66 -8.81
C SER A 76 -15.44 -21.07 -7.34
N ILE A 77 -15.96 -20.23 -6.45
CA ILE A 77 -16.48 -20.68 -5.14
C ILE A 77 -17.90 -21.20 -5.37
N GLU A 78 -18.01 -22.36 -6.03
CA GLU A 78 -19.27 -23.08 -6.01
C GLU A 78 -19.64 -23.41 -4.56
N PRO A 79 -20.91 -23.31 -4.14
CA PRO A 79 -21.35 -23.75 -2.81
C PRO A 79 -20.99 -25.22 -2.50
N GLN A 80 -20.74 -26.02 -3.54
CA GLN A 80 -20.33 -27.42 -3.47
C GLN A 80 -18.80 -27.58 -3.35
N ALA A 81 -17.99 -26.68 -3.93
CA ALA A 81 -16.53 -26.71 -3.85
C ALA A 81 -16.00 -26.46 -2.42
N LEU A 82 -16.81 -25.85 -1.55
CA LEU A 82 -16.54 -25.70 -0.12
C LEU A 82 -16.77 -26.99 0.70
N CYS A 83 -17.30 -28.07 0.11
CA CYS A 83 -17.61 -29.32 0.82
C CYS A 83 -17.34 -30.60 -0.03
N PRO A 84 -16.07 -30.91 -0.39
CA PRO A 84 -15.74 -32.17 -1.06
C PRO A 84 -15.76 -33.37 -0.10
N ALA A 85 -16.64 -34.33 -0.35
CA ALA A 85 -16.51 -35.66 0.25
C ALA A 85 -15.33 -36.42 -0.41
N PHE A 86 -14.50 -37.07 0.39
CA PHE A 86 -13.25 -37.71 -0.06
C PHE A 86 -13.44 -39.14 -0.57
N ASP A 87 -12.88 -39.46 -1.76
CA ASP A 87 -12.34 -40.78 -2.09
C ASP A 87 -11.36 -40.73 -3.29
N GLY A 88 -10.39 -41.66 -3.37
CA GLY A 88 -9.36 -41.76 -4.46
C GLY A 88 -9.55 -43.00 -5.38
N PRO A 89 -8.55 -43.46 -6.21
CA PRO A 89 -7.10 -43.14 -6.21
C PRO A 89 -6.26 -43.21 -7.54
N LYS A 90 -5.24 -42.33 -7.67
CA LYS A 90 -3.87 -42.52 -8.29
C LYS A 90 -3.72 -43.00 -9.81
N PRO A 91 -2.51 -43.28 -10.41
CA PRO A 91 -1.92 -42.35 -11.44
C PRO A 91 -1.16 -42.97 -12.68
N SER A 92 -0.56 -42.16 -13.60
CA SER A 92 0.71 -42.49 -14.34
C SER A 92 1.34 -41.42 -15.31
N ALA A 93 2.68 -41.26 -15.19
CA ALA A 93 3.75 -41.10 -16.24
C ALA A 93 3.94 -39.91 -17.26
N TRP A 94 4.82 -38.95 -16.89
CA TRP A 94 6.19 -38.64 -17.46
C TRP A 94 6.53 -37.87 -18.80
N VAL A 95 7.64 -37.08 -18.71
CA VAL A 95 8.68 -36.58 -19.69
C VAL A 95 8.40 -35.48 -20.76
N GLY A 96 9.25 -34.43 -20.85
CA GLY A 96 9.83 -33.95 -22.14
C GLY A 96 9.67 -32.48 -22.63
N ASP A 97 10.53 -31.56 -22.15
CA ASP A 97 11.36 -30.47 -22.77
C ASP A 97 10.91 -29.47 -23.92
N ALA A 98 11.73 -28.41 -24.14
CA ALA A 98 11.51 -27.16 -24.94
C ALA A 98 12.65 -26.92 -26.01
N PRO A 99 13.09 -25.71 -26.53
CA PRO A 99 12.71 -24.27 -26.37
C PRO A 99 12.79 -23.30 -27.63
N ASN A 100 12.48 -21.98 -27.47
CA ASN A 100 13.02 -20.75 -28.17
C ASN A 100 12.76 -20.49 -29.71
N THR A 101 12.82 -19.28 -30.35
CA THR A 101 13.10 -17.84 -29.99
C THR A 101 12.67 -16.77 -31.07
N ASN A 102 12.27 -15.56 -30.63
CA ASN A 102 12.51 -14.15 -31.14
C ASN A 102 12.22 -13.56 -32.58
N ALA A 103 11.66 -12.31 -32.57
CA ALA A 103 11.97 -11.08 -33.41
C ALA A 103 11.48 -10.96 -34.90
N LYS A 104 11.30 -9.79 -35.58
CA LYS A 104 11.17 -8.31 -35.29
C LYS A 104 10.75 -7.46 -36.56
N PHE A 105 10.11 -6.27 -36.39
CA PHE A 105 10.06 -5.05 -37.29
C PHE A 105 9.43 -5.12 -38.74
N ALA A 106 9.01 -4.05 -39.48
CA ALA A 106 8.77 -2.59 -39.23
C ALA A 106 7.92 -1.81 -40.33
N ILE A 107 7.01 -0.92 -39.87
CA ILE A 107 6.49 0.45 -40.29
C ILE A 107 6.54 1.05 -41.75
N ARG A 108 5.47 1.83 -42.11
CA ARG A 108 5.35 3.11 -42.91
C ARG A 108 4.49 3.08 -44.23
N PRO A 109 4.06 4.23 -44.87
CA PRO A 109 3.05 5.21 -44.38
C PRO A 109 2.08 5.79 -45.49
N PHE A 110 1.05 6.61 -45.13
CA PHE A 110 0.48 7.77 -45.90
C PHE A 110 -0.76 8.42 -45.16
N VAL A 111 -1.48 9.41 -45.74
CA VAL A 111 -1.28 10.88 -45.56
C VAL A 111 -2.54 11.71 -45.98
N ALA A 112 -2.96 12.68 -45.13
CA ALA A 112 -3.92 13.82 -45.36
C ALA A 112 -5.40 13.51 -45.75
N ARG A 113 -6.43 14.35 -45.52
CA ARG A 113 -6.59 15.83 -45.61
C ARG A 113 -7.83 16.38 -44.84
N SER A 114 -7.74 17.62 -44.34
CA SER A 114 -8.70 18.77 -44.28
C SER A 114 -10.24 18.55 -44.50
N ALA A 115 -11.19 19.32 -43.93
CA ALA A 115 -11.16 20.77 -43.62
C ALA A 115 -12.39 21.31 -42.80
N LEU A 116 -12.36 22.63 -42.52
CA LEU A 116 -13.45 23.60 -42.28
C LEU A 116 -13.98 23.89 -40.84
N ARG A 117 -13.72 25.17 -40.47
CA ARG A 117 -13.86 25.94 -39.22
C ARG A 117 -15.31 26.39 -38.89
N PRO A 118 -15.56 27.07 -37.74
CA PRO A 118 -16.89 27.18 -37.09
C PRO A 118 -17.52 28.60 -37.15
N GLY A 119 -18.53 28.85 -36.29
CA GLY A 119 -19.07 30.18 -35.96
C GLY A 119 -18.88 30.56 -34.48
N GLU A 120 -18.82 31.85 -34.17
CA GLU A 120 -18.20 32.40 -32.94
C GLU A 120 -19.15 33.06 -31.93
N VAL A 121 -18.79 32.96 -30.64
CA VAL A 121 -18.81 34.05 -29.62
C VAL A 121 -17.68 33.73 -28.62
N GLY A 122 -16.85 34.64 -28.08
CA GLY A 122 -16.74 36.08 -28.34
C GLY A 122 -16.16 36.90 -27.16
N TRP A 123 -15.14 36.39 -26.45
CA TRP A 123 -14.52 37.09 -25.30
C TRP A 123 -13.75 38.35 -25.72
N ARG A 124 -13.81 39.41 -24.90
CA ARG A 124 -13.17 40.70 -25.18
C ARG A 124 -11.82 40.85 -24.47
N GLY A 125 -10.73 40.80 -25.24
CA GLY A 125 -9.49 41.51 -24.94
C GLY A 125 -9.32 42.67 -25.94
N VAL A 126 -8.97 43.87 -25.47
CA VAL A 126 -8.63 45.00 -26.35
C VAL A 126 -7.11 45.12 -26.41
N ALA A 127 -6.53 44.85 -27.58
CA ALA A 127 -5.09 44.95 -27.78
C ALA A 127 -4.62 46.42 -27.89
N PRO A 128 -3.43 46.76 -27.37
CA PRO A 128 -2.74 47.97 -27.80
C PRO A 128 -2.27 47.83 -29.26
N PRO A 129 -2.16 48.93 -30.03
CA PRO A 129 -1.83 48.86 -31.45
C PRO A 129 -0.32 48.65 -31.67
N GLY A 130 0.04 47.67 -32.52
CA GLY A 130 1.39 47.55 -33.09
C GLY A 130 2.31 46.49 -32.50
N GLU A 131 1.78 45.38 -31.97
CA GLU A 131 2.61 44.22 -31.63
C GLU A 131 3.29 43.61 -32.88
N SER A 132 4.60 43.37 -32.79
CA SER A 132 5.37 42.60 -33.78
C SER A 132 6.05 41.41 -33.12
N ALA A 133 6.28 40.34 -33.88
CA ALA A 133 7.04 39.17 -33.42
C ALA A 133 8.43 39.58 -32.88
N SER A 134 9.09 40.53 -33.53
CA SER A 134 10.39 41.08 -33.11
C SER A 134 10.36 41.88 -31.80
N GLY A 135 9.23 42.50 -31.44
CA GLY A 135 9.04 43.16 -30.15
C GLY A 135 8.84 42.15 -29.04
N LEU A 136 7.85 41.27 -29.22
CA LEU A 136 7.53 40.19 -28.27
C LEU A 136 8.73 39.26 -28.04
N PHE A 137 9.53 38.99 -29.09
CA PHE A 137 10.76 38.20 -28.97
C PHE A 137 11.78 38.89 -28.06
N ARG A 138 12.12 40.16 -28.31
CA ARG A 138 13.13 40.89 -27.51
C ARG A 138 12.72 41.06 -26.05
N GLU A 139 11.43 41.30 -25.78
CA GLU A 139 10.92 41.63 -24.45
C GLU A 139 10.62 40.38 -23.59
N PHE A 140 10.11 39.29 -24.19
CA PHE A 140 9.60 38.14 -23.42
C PHE A 140 10.20 36.77 -23.79
N ILE A 141 10.88 36.62 -24.93
CA ILE A 141 11.43 35.31 -25.37
C ILE A 141 12.96 35.27 -25.27
N SER A 142 13.65 36.33 -25.68
CA SER A 142 15.10 36.39 -25.79
C SER A 142 15.79 36.03 -24.48
N GLU A 143 15.50 36.76 -23.40
CA GLU A 143 16.11 36.47 -22.09
C GLU A 143 15.40 35.31 -21.36
N PRO A 144 14.07 35.35 -21.13
CA PRO A 144 13.40 34.39 -20.24
C PRO A 144 13.33 32.96 -20.79
N VAL A 145 13.36 32.80 -22.12
CA VAL A 145 13.26 31.49 -22.78
C VAL A 145 14.56 31.10 -23.47
N VAL A 146 15.10 31.95 -24.34
CA VAL A 146 16.27 31.60 -25.15
C VAL A 146 17.55 31.58 -24.31
N GLN A 147 17.93 32.68 -23.67
CA GLN A 147 19.17 32.76 -22.88
C GLN A 147 19.09 32.00 -21.55
N ALA A 148 17.93 32.00 -20.87
CA ALA A 148 17.81 31.30 -19.59
C ALA A 148 17.63 29.76 -19.73
N LYS A 149 17.08 29.26 -20.85
CA LYS A 149 16.66 27.85 -20.98
C LYS A 149 17.23 27.18 -22.23
N CYS A 150 16.88 27.65 -23.43
CA CYS A 150 17.19 26.93 -24.67
C CYS A 150 18.69 26.90 -25.01
N ILE A 151 19.43 27.99 -24.76
CA ILE A 151 20.85 28.13 -25.12
C ILE A 151 21.73 27.07 -24.46
N ASN A 152 21.33 26.55 -23.29
CA ASN A 152 22.03 25.51 -22.54
C ASN A 152 22.24 24.21 -23.36
N CYS A 153 21.40 23.99 -24.38
CA CYS A 153 21.51 22.85 -25.30
C CYS A 153 21.62 23.29 -26.76
N HIS A 154 20.87 24.32 -27.17
CA HIS A 154 20.74 24.81 -28.54
C HIS A 154 21.74 25.93 -28.85
N VAL A 155 23.03 25.64 -28.75
CA VAL A 155 24.15 26.55 -29.08
C VAL A 155 25.17 25.83 -29.96
N GLU A 156 26.03 26.55 -30.67
CA GLU A 156 27.15 25.95 -31.40
C GLU A 156 28.04 25.13 -30.43
N GLY A 157 28.32 23.87 -30.77
CA GLY A 157 29.00 22.93 -29.88
C GLY A 157 28.16 22.36 -28.72
N GLY A 158 26.95 22.89 -28.48
CA GLY A 158 25.99 22.35 -27.51
C GLY A 158 25.32 21.06 -27.99
N VAL A 159 24.64 20.32 -27.11
CA VAL A 159 24.12 18.99 -27.44
C VAL A 159 23.02 18.97 -28.50
N SER A 160 22.26 20.06 -28.64
CA SER A 160 21.26 20.22 -29.70
C SER A 160 21.81 20.91 -30.95
N SER A 161 23.13 21.12 -31.07
CA SER A 161 23.78 21.69 -32.27
C SER A 161 23.56 20.87 -33.55
N HIS A 162 23.18 19.59 -33.40
CA HIS A 162 22.77 18.72 -34.51
C HIS A 162 21.34 18.98 -35.01
N THR A 163 20.58 19.85 -34.34
CA THR A 163 19.21 20.23 -34.73
C THR A 163 19.22 21.49 -35.60
N ARG A 164 18.08 21.81 -36.25
CA ARG A 164 17.91 23.06 -37.00
C ARG A 164 17.73 24.31 -36.12
N LEU A 165 17.66 24.14 -34.80
CA LEU A 165 17.56 25.23 -33.83
C LEU A 165 18.92 25.39 -33.15
N VAL A 166 19.74 26.31 -33.64
CA VAL A 166 21.05 26.65 -33.06
C VAL A 166 21.08 28.15 -32.82
N LEU A 167 21.30 28.55 -31.57
CA LEU A 167 21.10 29.91 -31.08
C LEU A 167 22.44 30.51 -30.61
N SER A 168 22.55 31.83 -30.72
CA SER A 168 23.68 32.62 -30.24
C SER A 168 23.48 33.03 -28.77
N PRO A 169 24.51 32.88 -27.91
CA PRO A 169 24.43 33.34 -26.52
C PRO A 169 24.51 34.86 -26.43
N SER A 170 24.10 35.43 -25.29
CA SER A 170 24.04 36.88 -25.06
C SER A 170 25.39 37.61 -25.20
N THR A 171 26.50 36.88 -25.10
CA THR A 171 27.87 37.34 -25.35
C THR A 171 28.18 37.65 -26.81
N VAL A 172 27.34 37.19 -27.76
CA VAL A 172 27.46 37.51 -29.19
C VAL A 172 26.74 38.81 -29.51
N ALA A 173 27.42 39.72 -30.22
CA ALA A 173 26.83 40.97 -30.68
C ALA A 173 25.74 40.70 -31.73
N GLY A 174 24.53 41.23 -31.49
CA GLY A 174 23.36 40.99 -32.36
C GLY A 174 22.68 39.63 -32.15
N HIS A 175 22.92 38.94 -31.04
CA HIS A 175 22.30 37.63 -30.75
C HIS A 175 20.77 37.67 -30.79
N GLN A 176 20.11 38.80 -30.46
CA GLN A 176 18.65 38.90 -30.51
C GLN A 176 18.14 38.79 -31.96
N GLU A 177 18.78 39.51 -32.88
CA GLU A 177 18.47 39.48 -34.32
C GLU A 177 18.81 38.12 -34.93
N LEU A 178 19.95 37.53 -34.57
CA LEU A 178 20.37 36.20 -35.04
C LEU A 178 19.39 35.11 -34.57
N ASN A 179 18.98 35.13 -33.29
CA ASN A 179 18.08 34.13 -32.74
C ASN A 179 16.65 34.27 -33.29
N LEU A 180 16.18 35.50 -33.50
CA LEU A 180 14.91 35.75 -34.19
C LEU A 180 14.92 35.18 -35.60
N ALA A 181 15.98 35.43 -36.37
CA ALA A 181 16.13 34.91 -37.74
C ALA A 181 16.13 33.37 -37.79
N VAL A 182 16.68 32.68 -36.78
CA VAL A 182 16.62 31.21 -36.68
C VAL A 182 15.19 30.71 -36.45
N PHE A 183 14.37 31.40 -35.65
CA PHE A 183 12.95 31.05 -35.51
C PHE A 183 12.14 31.38 -36.78
N GLU A 184 12.43 32.49 -37.45
CA GLU A 184 11.85 32.86 -38.75
C GLU A 184 12.16 31.81 -39.84
N GLU A 185 13.43 31.40 -39.97
CA GLU A 185 13.84 30.35 -40.91
C GLU A 185 13.20 29.01 -40.57
N LEU A 186 13.19 28.61 -39.29
CA LEU A 186 12.66 27.31 -38.86
C LEU A 186 11.16 27.21 -39.14
N ILE A 187 10.37 28.25 -38.81
CA ILE A 187 8.92 28.33 -39.09
C ILE A 187 8.64 28.31 -40.59
N ALA A 188 9.49 28.92 -41.42
CA ALA A 188 9.33 28.92 -42.88
C ALA A 188 9.57 27.53 -43.56
N THR A 189 9.84 26.45 -42.80
CA THR A 189 10.13 25.13 -43.39
C THR A 189 8.97 24.15 -43.43
N ASP A 190 8.01 24.23 -42.50
CA ASP A 190 6.81 23.38 -42.45
C ASP A 190 5.77 24.01 -41.51
N ASP A 191 4.48 23.94 -41.83
CA ASP A 191 3.41 24.62 -41.09
C ASP A 191 3.29 24.06 -39.64
N ASP A 192 3.55 22.76 -39.47
CA ASP A 192 3.55 22.03 -38.19
C ASP A 192 4.69 22.44 -37.23
N VAL A 193 5.64 23.29 -37.65
CA VAL A 193 6.82 23.64 -36.83
C VAL A 193 6.47 24.37 -35.54
N ALA A 194 5.43 25.23 -35.53
CA ALA A 194 5.07 25.95 -34.31
C ALA A 194 4.57 24.99 -33.23
N ASP A 195 3.67 24.07 -33.58
CA ASP A 195 3.24 22.99 -32.67
C ASP A 195 4.41 22.06 -32.30
N LEU A 196 5.34 21.77 -33.21
CA LEU A 196 6.55 21.00 -32.87
C LEU A 196 7.40 21.70 -31.80
N ILE A 197 7.63 23.01 -31.91
CA ILE A 197 8.39 23.79 -30.92
C ILE A 197 7.64 23.81 -29.58
N LEU A 198 6.35 24.10 -29.58
CA LEU A 198 5.52 24.12 -28.36
C LEU A 198 5.51 22.76 -27.67
N ASN A 199 5.37 21.67 -28.44
CA ASN A 199 5.49 20.30 -27.93
C ASN A 199 6.88 20.01 -27.35
N LYS A 200 7.98 20.40 -28.01
CA LYS A 200 9.33 20.18 -27.50
C LYS A 200 9.61 20.96 -26.22
N ILE A 201 9.26 22.23 -26.13
CA ILE A 201 9.54 23.02 -24.92
C ILE A 201 8.73 22.56 -23.70
N GLN A 202 7.52 22.00 -23.89
CA GLN A 202 6.75 21.36 -22.81
C GLN A 202 7.16 19.89 -22.53
N GLY A 203 8.20 19.37 -23.20
CA GLY A 203 8.84 18.09 -22.89
C GLY A 203 8.51 16.91 -23.81
N VAL A 204 7.59 17.05 -24.79
CA VAL A 204 7.12 15.94 -25.66
C VAL A 204 8.26 15.36 -26.48
N GLY A 205 8.78 14.20 -26.06
CA GLY A 205 9.94 13.56 -26.65
C GLY A 205 11.15 14.50 -26.78
N HIS A 206 11.33 15.43 -25.83
CA HIS A 206 12.42 16.40 -25.84
C HIS A 206 13.55 15.94 -24.93
N GLY A 207 14.78 15.85 -25.47
CA GLY A 207 15.91 15.25 -24.77
C GLY A 207 16.32 15.95 -23.47
N GLY A 208 16.02 17.24 -23.31
CA GLY A 208 16.26 17.97 -22.06
C GLY A 208 15.09 17.95 -21.06
N GLY A 209 14.03 17.17 -21.33
CA GLY A 209 12.78 17.24 -20.56
C GLY A 209 12.05 18.58 -20.74
N ILE A 210 11.21 18.96 -19.78
CA ILE A 210 10.41 20.20 -19.81
C ILE A 210 11.33 21.41 -19.65
N GLN A 211 11.27 22.36 -20.58
CA GLN A 211 12.03 23.62 -20.57
C GLN A 211 11.11 24.79 -20.20
N VAL A 212 10.02 24.91 -20.94
CA VAL A 212 8.96 25.91 -20.77
C VAL A 212 7.66 25.13 -20.52
N PRO A 213 7.26 24.92 -19.25
CA PRO A 213 6.08 24.13 -18.97
C PRO A 213 4.84 24.87 -19.48
N ALA A 214 3.90 24.14 -20.11
CA ALA A 214 2.66 24.72 -20.58
C ALA A 214 1.84 25.38 -19.44
N GLY A 215 0.96 26.31 -19.82
CA GLY A 215 0.26 27.19 -18.87
C GLY A 215 1.13 28.25 -18.19
N SER A 216 2.46 28.30 -18.43
CA SER A 216 3.29 29.42 -17.98
C SER A 216 3.14 30.67 -18.87
N ALA A 217 3.47 31.83 -18.32
CA ALA A 217 3.53 33.08 -19.09
C ALA A 217 4.54 32.97 -20.25
N ASP A 218 5.71 32.36 -20.02
CA ASP A 218 6.70 32.03 -21.03
C ASP A 218 6.09 31.20 -22.19
N PHE A 219 5.29 30.18 -21.88
CA PHE A 219 4.64 29.33 -22.90
C PHE A 219 3.61 30.12 -23.72
N ALA A 220 2.77 30.92 -23.05
CA ALA A 220 1.75 31.74 -23.71
C ALA A 220 2.40 32.83 -24.60
N ASN A 221 3.51 33.43 -24.14
CA ASN A 221 4.29 34.36 -24.94
C ASN A 221 4.96 33.66 -26.14
N MET A 222 5.47 32.43 -25.95
CA MET A 222 6.07 31.64 -27.04
C MET A 222 5.04 31.24 -28.10
N GLU A 223 3.85 30.78 -27.69
CA GLU A 223 2.74 30.48 -28.61
C GLU A 223 2.33 31.73 -29.41
N ARG A 224 2.18 32.86 -28.73
CA ARG A 224 1.86 34.16 -29.34
C ARG A 224 2.95 34.62 -30.32
N PHE A 225 4.23 34.41 -29.98
CA PHE A 225 5.37 34.71 -30.84
C PHE A 225 5.38 33.85 -32.11
N LEU A 226 5.23 32.54 -31.99
CA LEU A 226 5.23 31.62 -33.14
C LEU A 226 4.03 31.87 -34.07
N ARG A 227 2.86 32.21 -33.52
CA ARG A 227 1.70 32.68 -34.30
C ARG A 227 1.97 33.99 -35.05
N LEU A 228 2.70 34.93 -34.46
CA LEU A 228 3.10 36.19 -35.10
C LEU A 228 4.18 36.01 -36.18
N LEU A 229 4.94 34.90 -36.14
CA LEU A 229 5.80 34.44 -37.24
C LEU A 229 5.02 33.72 -38.35
N GLY A 230 3.73 33.45 -38.17
CA GLY A 230 2.85 32.84 -39.16
C GLY A 230 2.69 31.32 -39.08
N GLY A 231 3.27 30.64 -38.08
CA GLY A 231 3.07 29.20 -37.89
C GLY A 231 1.67 28.86 -37.37
N GLU A 232 1.06 27.77 -37.86
CA GLU A 232 -0.21 27.28 -37.31
C GLU A 232 0.02 26.54 -35.98
N THR A 233 -0.87 26.76 -35.01
CA THR A 233 -0.83 26.10 -33.69
C THR A 233 -2.19 25.47 -33.39
N SER A 234 -2.21 24.22 -32.93
CA SER A 234 -3.43 23.50 -32.59
C SER A 234 -4.08 24.05 -31.32
N SER A 235 -5.12 24.88 -31.47
CA SER A 235 -5.90 25.39 -30.35
C SER A 235 -6.63 24.24 -29.63
N ALA A 236 -6.13 23.83 -28.47
CA ALA A 236 -6.70 22.74 -27.68
C ALA A 236 -8.16 23.04 -27.27
N ARG A 237 -9.06 22.08 -27.50
CA ARG A 237 -10.49 22.20 -27.15
C ARG A 237 -10.75 22.16 -25.64
N LEU A 238 -9.80 21.62 -24.88
CA LEU A 238 -9.79 21.56 -23.42
C LEU A 238 -8.45 22.11 -22.92
N SER A 239 -8.50 22.93 -21.88
CA SER A 239 -7.34 23.44 -21.14
C SER A 239 -7.29 22.87 -19.72
N PRO A 240 -6.17 22.99 -18.98
CA PRO A 240 -6.07 22.58 -17.58
C PRO A 240 -7.15 23.18 -16.68
N GLU A 241 -7.58 24.41 -16.97
CA GLU A 241 -8.60 25.16 -16.21
C GLU A 241 -10.00 24.56 -16.45
N THR A 242 -10.30 24.16 -17.69
CA THR A 242 -11.57 23.50 -18.06
C THR A 242 -11.57 21.99 -17.82
N LEU A 243 -10.45 21.39 -17.39
CA LEU A 243 -10.28 19.93 -17.31
C LEU A 243 -11.32 19.28 -16.40
N PHE A 244 -11.60 19.88 -15.23
CA PHE A 244 -12.52 19.35 -14.23
C PHE A 244 -13.98 19.83 -14.38
N GLU A 245 -14.32 20.57 -15.44
CA GLU A 245 -15.72 20.94 -15.71
C GLU A 245 -16.58 19.69 -15.97
N GLY A 246 -17.69 19.55 -15.24
CA GLY A 246 -18.54 18.36 -15.31
C GLY A 246 -18.04 17.17 -14.49
N VAL A 247 -16.93 17.30 -13.74
CA VAL A 247 -16.50 16.31 -12.74
C VAL A 247 -17.26 16.53 -11.43
N THR A 248 -17.94 15.50 -10.94
CA THR A 248 -18.50 15.48 -9.59
C THR A 248 -17.40 15.14 -8.59
N MET A 249 -17.23 15.98 -7.57
CA MET A 249 -16.27 15.74 -6.50
C MET A 249 -16.90 14.90 -5.37
N ALA A 250 -16.08 14.09 -4.72
CA ALA A 250 -16.44 13.37 -3.51
C ALA A 250 -16.89 14.34 -2.41
N SER A 251 -17.92 13.92 -1.66
CA SER A 251 -18.39 14.63 -0.47
C SER A 251 -17.27 14.75 0.57
N PRO A 252 -17.30 15.77 1.45
CA PRO A 252 -16.32 15.89 2.53
C PRO A 252 -16.23 14.64 3.40
N ALA A 253 -17.36 14.01 3.72
CA ALA A 253 -17.39 12.74 4.46
C ALA A 253 -16.66 11.59 3.75
N LYS A 254 -16.84 11.40 2.43
CA LYS A 254 -16.11 10.35 1.69
C LYS A 254 -14.62 10.69 1.53
N THR A 255 -14.29 11.97 1.31
CA THR A 255 -12.89 12.45 1.27
C THR A 255 -12.20 12.20 2.62
N LEU A 256 -12.87 12.52 3.72
CA LEU A 256 -12.36 12.33 5.08
C LEU A 256 -12.21 10.84 5.45
N ARG A 257 -13.13 9.97 5.01
CA ARG A 257 -13.01 8.52 5.18
C ARG A 257 -11.76 7.95 4.52
N ARG A 258 -11.47 8.38 3.28
CA ARG A 258 -10.22 8.03 2.57
C ARG A 258 -8.99 8.56 3.30
N ALA A 259 -9.02 9.83 3.71
CA ALA A 259 -7.93 10.47 4.44
C ALA A 259 -7.65 9.81 5.81
N ALA A 260 -8.68 9.36 6.54
CA ALA A 260 -8.52 8.72 7.85
C ALA A 260 -7.86 7.35 7.75
N LEU A 261 -8.26 6.52 6.77
CA LEU A 261 -7.63 5.22 6.54
C LEU A 261 -6.17 5.38 6.08
N MET A 262 -5.87 6.43 5.31
CA MET A 262 -4.53 6.72 4.78
C MET A 262 -3.58 7.33 5.83
N PHE A 263 -3.99 8.44 6.46
CA PHE A 263 -3.15 9.22 7.38
C PHE A 263 -3.27 8.77 8.84
N ALA A 264 -4.42 8.29 9.31
CA ALA A 264 -4.60 7.85 10.70
C ALA A 264 -4.68 6.33 10.87
N GLY A 265 -4.70 5.56 9.77
CA GLY A 265 -4.82 4.10 9.80
C GLY A 265 -6.16 3.56 10.28
N ARG A 266 -7.21 4.39 10.37
CA ARG A 266 -8.51 4.06 10.98
C ARG A 266 -9.69 4.66 10.23
N LEU A 267 -10.91 4.25 10.56
CA LEU A 267 -12.09 5.00 10.14
C LEU A 267 -12.22 6.35 10.89
N PRO A 268 -12.90 7.35 10.30
CA PRO A 268 -13.31 8.55 11.03
C PRO A 268 -14.30 8.21 12.15
N THR A 269 -14.20 8.94 13.25
CA THR A 269 -15.22 8.96 14.30
C THR A 269 -16.46 9.74 13.85
N GLN A 270 -17.60 9.51 14.49
CA GLN A 270 -18.83 10.27 14.21
C GLN A 270 -18.65 11.78 14.46
N ALA A 271 -17.77 12.18 15.39
CA ALA A 271 -17.45 13.58 15.63
C ALA A 271 -16.70 14.21 14.45
N GLU A 272 -15.72 13.51 13.88
CA GLU A 272 -14.98 13.94 12.69
C GLU A 272 -15.88 14.02 11.44
N LEU A 273 -16.79 13.05 11.26
CA LEU A 273 -17.81 13.11 10.19
C LEU A 273 -18.76 14.29 10.38
N ASN A 274 -19.27 14.50 11.59
CA ASN A 274 -20.17 15.62 11.90
C ASN A 274 -19.49 16.98 11.66
N ALA A 275 -18.18 17.09 11.85
CA ALA A 275 -17.39 18.31 11.65
C ALA A 275 -17.20 18.71 10.17
N VAL A 276 -17.59 17.86 9.20
CA VAL A 276 -17.51 18.16 7.75
C VAL A 276 -18.87 18.11 7.03
N ASN A 277 -19.97 18.01 7.79
CA ASN A 277 -21.34 18.02 7.25
C ASN A 277 -21.81 19.39 6.75
N ASP A 278 -21.03 20.46 6.96
CA ASP A 278 -21.30 21.81 6.47
C ASP A 278 -21.00 21.99 4.96
N GLY A 279 -20.23 21.08 4.36
CA GLY A 279 -19.81 21.16 2.96
C GLY A 279 -18.54 22.01 2.71
N ASP A 280 -17.99 22.66 3.74
CA ASP A 280 -16.87 23.59 3.59
C ASP A 280 -15.52 22.87 3.43
N LEU A 281 -14.76 23.25 2.40
CA LEU A 281 -13.40 22.74 2.19
C LEU A 281 -12.44 23.21 3.29
N SER A 282 -12.73 24.31 3.98
CA SER A 282 -11.95 24.77 5.14
C SER A 282 -12.19 23.90 6.37
N SER A 283 -13.44 23.45 6.59
CA SER A 283 -13.77 22.43 7.60
C SER A 283 -13.14 21.08 7.26
N LEU A 284 -13.22 20.65 6.00
CA LEU A 284 -12.54 19.45 5.52
C LEU A 284 -11.02 19.52 5.67
N ARG A 285 -10.38 20.68 5.38
CA ARG A 285 -8.93 20.90 5.61
C ARG A 285 -8.56 20.68 7.06
N ARG A 286 -9.30 21.28 8.00
CA ARG A 286 -9.05 21.14 9.44
C ARG A 286 -9.23 19.68 9.88
N ALA A 287 -10.27 19.00 9.41
CA ALA A 287 -10.50 17.59 9.72
C ALA A 287 -9.37 16.68 9.17
N ILE A 288 -8.92 16.90 7.93
CA ILE A 288 -7.81 16.15 7.32
C ILE A 288 -6.50 16.39 8.08
N ARG A 289 -6.16 17.64 8.43
CA ARG A 289 -4.95 17.95 9.20
C ARG A 289 -4.97 17.33 10.60
N SER A 290 -6.13 17.26 11.25
CA SER A 290 -6.28 16.63 12.57
C SER A 290 -6.04 15.11 12.59
N LEU A 291 -6.06 14.44 11.42
CA LEU A 291 -5.70 13.03 11.29
C LEU A 291 -4.17 12.81 11.31
N MET A 292 -3.37 13.87 11.17
CA MET A 292 -1.92 13.81 11.00
C MET A 292 -1.18 13.83 12.35
N ALA A 293 -1.51 12.87 13.20
CA ALA A 293 -0.95 12.70 14.54
C ALA A 293 -1.01 11.25 15.02
N GLY A 294 -0.01 10.84 15.82
CA GLY A 294 0.07 9.51 16.44
C GLY A 294 0.47 8.39 15.47
N GLN A 295 0.48 7.16 15.99
CA GLN A 295 1.10 5.98 15.36
C GLN A 295 0.67 5.74 13.90
N GLY A 296 -0.61 5.86 13.58
CA GLY A 296 -1.11 5.64 12.21
C GLY A 296 -0.53 6.60 11.17
N PHE A 297 -0.21 7.83 11.60
CA PHE A 297 0.41 8.87 10.77
C PHE A 297 1.93 8.71 10.70
N HIS A 298 2.56 8.42 11.84
CA HIS A 298 3.98 8.07 11.91
C HIS A 298 4.33 6.95 10.91
N GLU A 299 3.60 5.83 10.98
CA GLU A 299 3.79 4.74 10.04
C GLU A 299 3.33 5.04 8.60
N PHE A 300 2.51 6.07 8.36
CA PHE A 300 2.28 6.57 7.00
C PHE A 300 3.54 7.27 6.48
N LEU A 301 4.14 8.16 7.28
CA LEU A 301 5.34 8.91 6.89
C LEU A 301 6.55 7.99 6.65
N VAL A 302 6.81 7.05 7.55
CA VAL A 302 7.93 6.09 7.43
C VAL A 302 7.76 5.21 6.18
N ARG A 303 6.55 4.66 5.95
CA ARG A 303 6.24 3.85 4.76
C ARG A 303 6.36 4.64 3.46
N ALA A 304 5.69 5.79 3.38
CA ALA A 304 5.69 6.65 2.20
C ALA A 304 7.11 7.16 1.87
N SER A 305 7.92 7.43 2.88
CA SER A 305 9.33 7.80 2.69
C SER A 305 10.18 6.63 2.19
N ASN A 306 9.93 5.40 2.66
CA ASN A 306 10.62 4.22 2.15
C ASN A 306 10.19 3.87 0.71
N ASP A 307 8.93 4.10 0.34
CA ASP A 307 8.46 3.98 -1.06
C ASP A 307 9.22 4.90 -2.03
N ARG A 308 9.96 5.90 -1.52
CA ARG A 308 10.88 6.73 -2.30
C ARG A 308 12.35 6.36 -2.06
N LEU A 309 12.82 6.38 -0.82
CA LEU A 309 14.24 6.22 -0.45
C LEU A 309 14.72 4.75 -0.40
N LEU A 310 13.80 3.78 -0.37
CA LEU A 310 14.05 2.35 -0.53
C LEU A 310 15.15 1.81 0.42
N THR A 311 15.24 2.37 1.63
CA THR A 311 16.27 2.08 2.64
C THR A 311 16.09 0.70 3.29
N ASP A 312 14.86 0.19 3.33
CA ASP A 312 14.53 -1.12 3.90
C ASP A 312 15.17 -2.29 3.14
N ARG A 313 15.78 -2.03 1.96
CA ARG A 313 16.75 -2.93 1.31
C ARG A 313 17.79 -3.49 2.28
N HIS A 314 18.22 -2.67 3.23
CA HIS A 314 19.28 -2.98 4.19
C HIS A 314 18.74 -3.39 5.58
N TYR A 315 17.45 -3.77 5.68
CA TYR A 315 16.74 -4.07 6.95
C TYR A 315 17.53 -4.92 7.96
N SER A 316 18.30 -5.91 7.48
CA SER A 316 19.07 -6.82 8.31
C SER A 316 20.50 -6.37 8.61
N LYS A 317 21.10 -5.48 7.79
CA LYS A 317 22.49 -5.01 7.95
C LYS A 317 22.80 -3.76 7.12
N VAL A 318 23.05 -2.64 7.82
CA VAL A 318 23.64 -1.41 7.28
C VAL A 318 25.16 -1.42 7.47
N ILE A 319 25.68 -1.65 8.67
CA ILE A 319 27.15 -1.76 8.93
C ILE A 319 27.52 -3.05 9.68
N ASP A 320 28.81 -3.32 9.87
CA ASP A 320 29.25 -4.34 10.82
C ASP A 320 28.94 -3.90 12.26
N ASN A 321 28.54 -4.83 13.11
CA ASN A 321 28.29 -4.56 14.54
C ASN A 321 29.57 -4.20 15.32
N ASP A 322 30.75 -4.32 14.71
CA ASP A 322 32.06 -4.03 15.30
C ASP A 322 32.90 -3.10 14.40
N GLN A 323 32.23 -2.17 13.70
CA GLN A 323 32.84 -1.18 12.82
C GLN A 323 33.81 -0.25 13.57
N GLU A 324 35.06 -0.18 13.10
CA GLU A 324 36.23 0.33 13.84
C GLU A 324 36.29 1.86 14.01
N GLU A 325 35.45 2.60 13.28
CA GLU A 325 35.28 4.05 13.40
C GLU A 325 34.30 4.43 14.52
N PHE A 326 33.35 3.57 14.88
CA PHE A 326 32.36 3.77 15.94
C PHE A 326 32.83 3.08 17.23
N VAL A 327 33.49 3.81 18.11
CA VAL A 327 34.29 3.19 19.18
C VAL A 327 33.41 2.51 20.24
N GLU A 328 32.32 3.16 20.67
CA GLU A 328 31.37 2.58 21.65
C GLU A 328 30.59 1.38 21.09
N LEU A 329 30.37 1.33 19.77
CA LEU A 329 29.82 0.16 19.10
C LEU A 329 30.70 -1.07 19.32
N THR A 330 32.01 -0.98 19.07
CA THR A 330 32.93 -2.12 19.24
C THR A 330 32.99 -2.61 20.70
N LYS A 331 33.04 -1.70 21.67
CA LYS A 331 33.01 -2.02 23.11
C LYS A 331 31.72 -2.74 23.50
N THR A 332 30.57 -2.23 23.03
CA THR A 332 29.24 -2.79 23.32
C THR A 332 29.08 -4.18 22.70
N GLN A 333 29.47 -4.32 21.44
CA GLN A 333 29.43 -5.57 20.69
C GLN A 333 30.30 -6.64 21.36
N TRP A 334 31.55 -6.31 21.68
CA TRP A 334 32.50 -7.21 22.31
C TRP A 334 32.01 -7.68 23.68
N THR A 335 31.45 -6.77 24.48
CA THR A 335 30.91 -7.07 25.80
C THR A 335 29.74 -8.05 25.73
N LYS A 336 28.79 -7.81 24.80
CA LYS A 336 27.65 -8.70 24.56
C LYS A 336 28.07 -10.04 23.97
N ALA A 337 29.02 -10.06 23.04
CA ALA A 337 29.56 -11.31 22.48
C ALA A 337 30.27 -12.16 23.54
N LYS A 338 31.06 -11.52 24.42
CA LYS A 338 31.74 -12.20 25.54
C LYS A 338 30.74 -12.76 26.56
N ALA A 339 29.62 -12.08 26.79
CA ALA A 339 28.52 -12.61 27.59
C ALA A 339 27.83 -13.82 26.92
N ALA A 340 27.59 -13.77 25.60
CA ALA A 340 27.01 -14.87 24.83
C ALA A 340 27.88 -16.14 24.87
N ILE A 341 29.16 -16.04 24.51
CA ILE A 341 30.11 -17.16 24.60
C ILE A 341 30.27 -17.63 26.05
N GLY A 342 30.23 -16.72 27.02
CA GLY A 342 30.26 -17.02 28.46
C GLY A 342 29.07 -17.85 28.98
N LYS A 343 27.93 -17.88 28.26
CA LYS A 343 26.79 -18.77 28.55
C LYS A 343 26.98 -20.20 28.00
N GLY A 344 28.01 -20.43 27.18
CA GLY A 344 28.27 -21.72 26.52
C GLY A 344 27.74 -21.83 25.09
N PHE A 345 27.25 -20.74 24.49
CA PHE A 345 26.91 -20.74 23.05
C PHE A 345 28.19 -20.80 22.19
N GLU A 346 28.24 -21.71 21.20
CA GLU A 346 29.37 -21.84 20.28
C GLU A 346 29.59 -20.59 19.41
N GLU A 347 28.50 -19.94 19.00
CA GLU A 347 28.52 -18.65 18.31
C GLU A 347 27.63 -17.63 19.03
N LYS A 348 28.11 -16.37 19.09
CA LYS A 348 27.39 -15.24 19.70
C LYS A 348 25.98 -15.00 19.13
N TRP A 349 25.73 -15.39 17.87
CA TRP A 349 24.41 -15.27 17.23
C TRP A 349 23.36 -16.23 17.79
N ASN A 350 23.77 -17.29 18.49
CA ASN A 350 22.86 -18.27 19.09
C ASN A 350 22.31 -17.79 20.45
N ASP A 351 22.88 -16.74 21.06
CA ASP A 351 22.30 -16.08 22.23
C ASP A 351 21.18 -15.12 21.81
N PRO A 352 19.91 -15.36 22.18
CA PRO A 352 18.79 -14.51 21.79
C PRO A 352 19.01 -13.03 22.17
N ALA A 353 19.64 -12.76 23.32
CA ALA A 353 19.90 -11.40 23.79
C ALA A 353 20.97 -10.66 22.95
N TYR A 354 21.91 -11.38 22.33
CA TYR A 354 22.85 -10.79 21.37
C TYR A 354 22.15 -10.54 20.03
N TYR A 355 21.36 -11.52 19.55
CA TYR A 355 20.60 -11.40 18.30
C TYR A 355 19.59 -10.24 18.32
N GLN A 356 18.79 -10.12 19.38
CA GLN A 356 17.81 -9.04 19.57
C GLN A 356 18.49 -7.67 19.59
N TRP A 357 19.57 -7.50 20.37
CA TRP A 357 20.35 -6.24 20.37
C TRP A 357 20.94 -5.93 18.99
N ALA A 358 21.49 -6.93 18.30
CA ALA A 358 22.10 -6.76 16.99
C ALA A 358 21.07 -6.33 15.94
N ALA A 359 19.86 -6.91 15.96
CA ALA A 359 18.79 -6.54 15.06
C ALA A 359 18.23 -5.13 15.39
N ALA A 360 18.00 -4.83 16.67
CA ALA A 360 17.56 -3.51 17.13
C ALA A 360 18.53 -2.37 16.76
N LEU A 361 19.84 -2.63 16.86
CA LEU A 361 20.90 -1.72 16.41
C LEU A 361 20.80 -1.43 14.91
N GLN A 362 20.71 -2.48 14.07
CA GLN A 362 20.62 -2.31 12.63
C GLN A 362 19.32 -1.63 12.21
N HIS A 363 18.20 -1.93 12.88
CA HIS A 363 16.93 -1.22 12.68
C HIS A 363 17.08 0.30 12.90
N GLY A 364 17.79 0.69 13.96
CA GLY A 364 18.14 2.10 14.21
C GLY A 364 18.88 2.76 13.04
N PHE A 365 19.88 2.08 12.48
CA PHE A 365 20.64 2.58 11.32
C PHE A 365 19.85 2.56 10.00
N VAL A 366 18.89 1.65 9.82
CA VAL A 366 18.02 1.56 8.63
C VAL A 366 16.96 2.66 8.62
N ARG A 367 16.33 2.89 9.77
CA ARG A 367 15.19 3.81 9.89
C ARG A 367 15.61 5.28 9.92
N ALA A 368 16.78 5.63 10.46
CA ALA A 368 17.27 7.01 10.65
C ALA A 368 16.80 8.09 9.63
N PRO A 369 16.95 7.96 8.28
CA PRO A 369 16.47 8.99 7.35
C PRO A 369 14.94 9.06 7.21
N LEU A 370 14.23 7.96 7.43
CA LEU A 370 12.76 7.89 7.43
C LEU A 370 12.21 8.53 8.72
N GLU A 371 12.87 8.26 9.84
CA GLU A 371 12.55 8.85 11.16
C GLU A 371 12.84 10.34 11.19
N LEU A 372 13.86 10.82 10.47
CA LEU A 372 14.12 12.25 10.30
C LEU A 372 12.97 12.95 9.56
N ILE A 373 12.47 12.33 8.48
CA ILE A 373 11.26 12.82 7.79
C ILE A 373 10.05 12.77 8.73
N ALA A 374 9.85 11.66 9.46
CA ALA A 374 8.74 11.53 10.41
C ALA A 374 8.78 12.63 11.48
N TYR A 375 9.91 12.80 12.16
CA TYR A 375 10.15 13.81 13.19
C TYR A 375 9.91 15.24 12.69
N VAL A 376 10.47 15.61 11.55
CA VAL A 376 10.30 16.96 10.96
C VAL A 376 8.83 17.25 10.66
N VAL A 377 8.12 16.30 10.02
CA VAL A 377 6.70 16.50 9.70
C VAL A 377 5.82 16.47 10.95
N GLU A 378 6.04 15.55 11.88
CA GLU A 378 5.24 15.39 13.10
C GLU A 378 5.34 16.60 14.05
N ASN A 379 6.51 17.21 14.16
CA ASN A 379 6.73 18.40 14.99
C ASN A 379 6.42 19.72 14.27
N ASP A 380 5.83 19.66 13.06
CA ASP A 380 5.47 20.82 12.23
C ASP A 380 6.68 21.72 11.87
N LEU A 381 7.89 21.15 11.84
CA LEU A 381 9.15 21.81 11.49
C LEU A 381 9.25 22.09 9.97
N PRO A 382 10.12 23.02 9.53
CA PRO A 382 10.32 23.30 8.12
C PRO A 382 10.88 22.08 7.38
N TYR A 383 10.22 21.63 6.31
CA TYR A 383 10.64 20.43 5.56
C TYR A 383 12.04 20.50 4.94
N THR A 384 12.68 21.68 4.89
CA THR A 384 14.10 21.86 4.55
C THR A 384 15.03 21.09 5.49
N GLU A 385 14.61 20.91 6.76
CA GLU A 385 15.39 20.28 7.82
C GLU A 385 15.74 18.80 7.53
N VAL A 386 15.00 18.12 6.65
CA VAL A 386 15.34 16.75 6.22
C VAL A 386 16.69 16.66 5.50
N LEU A 387 17.23 17.79 5.03
CA LEU A 387 18.57 17.93 4.45
C LEU A 387 19.53 18.74 5.34
N THR A 388 19.04 19.77 6.04
CA THR A 388 19.90 20.69 6.82
C THR A 388 20.08 20.29 8.29
N ALA A 389 19.45 19.22 8.77
CA ALA A 389 19.66 18.71 10.13
C ALA A 389 21.15 18.33 10.39
N ASP A 390 21.67 18.84 11.50
CA ASP A 390 22.98 18.51 12.08
C ASP A 390 22.92 17.32 13.06
N TYR A 391 21.72 16.87 13.42
CA TYR A 391 21.44 15.69 14.23
C TYR A 391 20.96 14.50 13.38
N ILE A 392 21.26 13.28 13.82
CA ILE A 392 20.74 12.03 13.25
C ILE A 392 19.64 11.46 14.14
N MET A 393 18.56 10.94 13.56
CA MET A 393 17.55 10.20 14.34
C MET A 393 18.07 8.82 14.72
N ALA A 394 18.04 8.49 16.01
CA ALA A 394 18.54 7.21 16.53
C ALA A 394 17.63 6.63 17.61
N ASN A 395 17.58 5.29 17.67
CA ASN A 395 17.01 4.56 18.80
C ASN A 395 18.09 4.35 19.90
N PRO A 396 17.75 3.82 21.10
CA PRO A 396 18.72 3.68 22.20
C PRO A 396 19.98 2.89 21.83
N MET A 397 19.84 1.86 20.99
CA MET A 397 20.95 1.01 20.55
C MET A 397 21.89 1.73 19.58
N ALA A 398 21.34 2.50 18.64
CA ALA A 398 22.11 3.30 17.69
C ALA A 398 22.76 4.53 18.36
N ALA A 399 22.04 5.22 19.25
CA ALA A 399 22.58 6.34 20.03
C ALA A 399 23.77 5.91 20.90
N ALA A 400 23.66 4.76 21.58
CA ALA A 400 24.78 4.18 22.34
C ALA A 400 25.96 3.77 21.44
N ALA A 401 25.70 3.27 20.22
CA ALA A 401 26.74 2.94 19.24
C ALA A 401 27.48 4.19 18.71
N TYR A 402 26.78 5.31 18.59
CA TYR A 402 27.34 6.62 18.27
C TYR A 402 28.05 7.31 19.47
N GLY A 403 27.90 6.77 20.69
CA GLY A 403 28.44 7.37 21.91
C GLY A 403 27.69 8.62 22.38
N ALA A 404 26.44 8.81 21.93
CA ALA A 404 25.60 9.93 22.32
C ALA A 404 25.06 9.79 23.76
N THR A 405 24.66 10.91 24.36
CA THR A 405 24.06 10.98 25.71
C THR A 405 22.53 11.20 25.68
N THR A 406 21.93 10.93 24.53
CA THR A 406 20.50 11.07 24.21
C THR A 406 19.62 10.38 25.25
N GLN A 407 18.58 11.09 25.73
CA GLN A 407 17.63 10.57 26.71
C GLN A 407 16.41 9.97 26.01
N PHE A 408 15.94 8.84 26.54
CA PHE A 408 14.82 8.06 26.04
C PHE A 408 13.87 7.75 27.20
N ASP A 409 12.56 7.73 26.93
CA ASP A 409 11.53 7.37 27.92
C ASP A 409 11.62 5.87 28.28
N ASN A 410 12.00 5.03 27.32
CA ASN A 410 12.32 3.62 27.50
C ASN A 410 13.61 3.24 26.76
N ALA A 411 14.75 3.25 27.46
CA ALA A 411 16.05 2.87 26.90
C ALA A 411 16.18 1.38 26.45
N ALA A 412 15.13 0.56 26.59
CA ALA A 412 15.04 -0.78 26.03
C ALA A 412 14.17 -0.86 24.76
N ASP A 413 13.50 0.22 24.34
CA ASP A 413 12.62 0.23 23.17
C ASP A 413 13.40 0.48 21.86
N PRO A 414 13.42 -0.45 20.90
CA PRO A 414 14.14 -0.24 19.64
C PRO A 414 13.37 0.65 18.66
N LEU A 415 12.12 1.02 18.96
CA LEU A 415 11.28 1.88 18.12
C LEU A 415 11.09 3.30 18.69
N GLU A 416 11.65 3.62 19.86
CA GLU A 416 11.70 5.00 20.32
C GLU A 416 12.86 5.74 19.63
N PHE A 417 12.56 6.59 18.66
CA PHE A 417 13.56 7.41 17.96
C PHE A 417 13.62 8.83 18.52
N ARG A 418 14.84 9.36 18.68
CA ARG A 418 15.11 10.73 19.14
C ARG A 418 16.21 11.38 18.30
N PRO A 419 16.24 12.73 18.18
CA PRO A 419 17.41 13.45 17.71
C PRO A 419 18.65 13.08 18.53
N SER A 420 19.77 12.82 17.85
CA SER A 420 20.99 12.28 18.44
C SER A 420 22.24 12.77 17.70
N GLU A 421 23.38 12.76 18.38
CA GLU A 421 24.69 13.18 17.84
C GLU A 421 25.56 11.98 17.46
N ILE A 422 26.59 12.20 16.62
CA ILE A 422 27.63 11.21 16.30
C ILE A 422 28.95 11.65 16.96
N VAL A 423 29.10 11.32 18.24
CA VAL A 423 30.18 11.86 19.11
C VAL A 423 31.44 10.99 19.10
N SER A 424 31.30 9.66 19.13
CA SER A 424 32.42 8.72 19.28
C SER A 424 32.94 8.18 17.94
N TYR A 425 33.13 9.08 16.95
CA TYR A 425 33.67 8.76 15.62
C TYR A 425 35.16 9.09 15.50
N TYR A 426 35.96 8.07 15.17
CA TYR A 426 37.42 8.19 15.07
C TYR A 426 37.93 7.65 13.73
N ARG A 427 38.56 8.53 12.94
CA ARG A 427 39.21 8.14 11.67
C ARG A 427 40.46 7.29 11.92
N ASN A 428 40.95 6.63 10.88
CA ASN A 428 42.02 5.64 11.01
C ASN A 428 43.41 6.30 10.90
N ASP A 429 44.20 6.20 11.97
CA ASP A 429 45.61 6.63 12.01
C ASP A 429 46.52 5.52 12.57
N ASP A 430 47.83 5.69 12.42
CA ASP A 430 48.87 4.71 12.81
C ASP A 430 48.92 4.42 14.34
N SER A 431 48.17 5.16 15.15
CA SER A 431 48.08 4.96 16.60
C SER A 431 46.82 4.21 17.05
N LYS A 432 45.81 4.03 16.18
CA LYS A 432 44.62 3.24 16.49
C LYS A 432 45.02 1.77 16.73
N MET A 433 44.62 1.21 17.87
CA MET A 433 44.87 -0.19 18.25
C MET A 433 43.57 -0.96 18.35
N VAL A 434 43.51 -2.12 17.70
CA VAL A 434 42.31 -2.97 17.61
C VAL A 434 42.67 -4.40 17.96
N GLU A 435 42.09 -4.92 19.05
CA GLU A 435 42.13 -6.34 19.40
C GLU A 435 41.15 -7.11 18.51
N ARG A 436 41.54 -8.29 18.03
CA ARG A 436 40.73 -9.13 17.13
C ARG A 436 40.73 -10.56 17.66
N VAL A 437 39.55 -11.05 18.06
CA VAL A 437 39.32 -12.42 18.54
C VAL A 437 38.16 -12.99 17.75
N ARG A 438 38.36 -14.13 17.08
CA ARG A 438 37.44 -14.69 16.07
C ARG A 438 36.00 -14.83 16.59
N GLU A 439 35.85 -15.28 17.82
CA GLU A 439 34.57 -15.57 18.47
C GLU A 439 33.87 -14.29 18.94
N LEU A 440 34.64 -13.27 19.31
CA LEU A 440 34.13 -12.03 19.90
C LEU A 440 33.88 -10.94 18.84
N GLY A 441 34.81 -10.72 17.92
CA GLY A 441 34.78 -9.65 16.90
C GLY A 441 36.04 -8.78 16.96
N ARG A 442 35.84 -7.47 16.83
CA ARG A 442 36.85 -6.42 16.99
C ARG A 442 36.57 -5.58 18.23
N LEU A 443 37.62 -5.16 18.93
CA LEU A 443 37.56 -4.20 20.03
C LEU A 443 38.62 -3.10 19.81
N VAL A 444 38.18 -1.86 19.72
CA VAL A 444 39.09 -0.70 19.69
C VAL A 444 39.63 -0.46 21.10
N THR A 445 40.92 -0.76 21.31
CA THR A 445 41.61 -0.61 22.61
C THR A 445 42.34 0.73 22.75
N ASN A 446 42.73 1.34 21.61
CA ASN A 446 43.06 2.76 21.52
C ASN A 446 42.36 3.33 20.26
N PRO A 447 41.51 4.36 20.36
CA PRO A 447 40.77 4.87 19.20
C PRO A 447 41.64 5.67 18.22
N GLY A 448 42.86 6.05 18.60
CA GLY A 448 43.72 6.93 17.82
C GLY A 448 43.53 8.40 18.18
N ASN A 449 44.25 9.27 17.48
CA ASN A 449 44.25 10.72 17.71
C ASN A 449 43.25 11.47 16.80
N LEU A 450 42.83 10.88 15.67
CA LEU A 450 41.86 11.47 14.75
C LEU A 450 40.38 11.35 15.22
N ALA A 451 40.11 11.84 16.43
CA ALA A 451 38.76 12.21 16.86
C ALA A 451 38.14 13.17 15.81
N THR A 452 36.85 12.99 15.53
CA THR A 452 36.21 13.65 14.39
C THR A 452 34.83 14.17 14.77
N ASP A 453 34.72 15.49 14.82
CA ASP A 453 33.45 16.19 14.71
C ASP A 453 32.80 15.79 13.37
N TYR A 454 31.59 15.21 13.41
CA TYR A 454 30.98 14.55 12.26
C TYR A 454 30.06 15.53 11.52
N PRO A 455 30.38 15.94 10.27
CA PRO A 455 29.62 16.97 9.56
C PRO A 455 28.30 16.40 9.00
N HIS A 456 27.31 16.16 9.87
CA HIS A 456 26.02 15.59 9.47
C HIS A 456 25.24 16.55 8.56
N ALA A 457 24.51 15.99 7.60
CA ALA A 457 23.79 16.72 6.55
C ALA A 457 22.47 16.00 6.24
N GLY A 458 21.63 15.88 7.28
CA GLY A 458 20.36 15.17 7.27
C GLY A 458 20.45 13.80 6.58
N ILE A 459 19.48 13.52 5.70
CA ILE A 459 19.39 12.25 4.95
C ILE A 459 20.71 11.91 4.22
N LEU A 460 21.40 12.91 3.64
CA LEU A 460 22.45 12.70 2.64
C LEU A 460 23.66 11.90 3.13
N ASN A 461 24.00 11.99 4.42
CA ASN A 461 25.05 11.17 5.03
C ASN A 461 24.58 10.25 6.17
N THR A 462 23.28 9.93 6.22
CA THR A 462 22.85 8.71 6.94
C THR A 462 23.52 7.48 6.31
N THR A 463 24.02 6.57 7.15
CA THR A 463 24.83 5.43 6.68
C THR A 463 24.06 4.51 5.73
N VAL A 464 22.74 4.40 5.89
CA VAL A 464 21.86 3.63 4.99
C VAL A 464 21.67 4.31 3.64
N TYR A 465 21.51 5.64 3.55
CA TYR A 465 21.41 6.35 2.27
C TYR A 465 22.71 6.18 1.45
N LEU A 466 23.86 6.36 2.10
CA LEU A 466 25.18 6.19 1.48
C LEU A 466 25.46 4.75 0.99
N ARG A 467 24.78 3.73 1.54
CA ARG A 467 24.88 2.34 1.07
C ARG A 467 23.78 1.94 0.08
N ARG A 468 22.57 2.48 0.23
CA ARG A 468 21.46 2.28 -0.72
C ARG A 468 21.79 2.83 -2.11
N TYR A 469 22.54 3.94 -2.12
CA TYR A 469 23.12 4.58 -3.29
C TYR A 469 24.65 4.46 -3.22
N PRO A 470 25.22 3.31 -3.61
CA PRO A 470 26.63 3.02 -3.42
C PRO A 470 27.53 3.85 -4.33
N THR A 471 28.82 3.91 -3.99
CA THR A 471 29.88 4.44 -4.85
C THR A 471 30.89 3.33 -5.18
N THR A 472 31.60 3.48 -6.29
CA THR A 472 32.67 2.59 -6.76
C THR A 472 33.75 3.43 -7.46
N ASP A 473 34.93 2.86 -7.68
CA ASP A 473 36.08 3.50 -8.34
C ASP A 473 35.75 4.11 -9.72
N THR A 474 34.77 3.55 -10.42
CA THR A 474 34.25 4.02 -11.72
C THR A 474 33.02 4.92 -11.59
N ASN A 475 32.14 4.65 -10.61
CA ASN A 475 30.95 5.46 -10.37
C ASN A 475 31.27 6.80 -9.69
N ARG A 476 32.27 6.86 -8.81
CA ARG A 476 32.77 8.08 -8.14
C ARG A 476 31.64 8.99 -7.65
N ASN A 477 30.77 8.47 -6.79
CA ASN A 477 29.58 9.12 -6.21
C ASN A 477 28.47 9.55 -7.19
N ARG A 478 28.58 9.29 -8.51
CA ARG A 478 27.56 9.68 -9.51
C ARG A 478 26.18 9.06 -9.22
N ALA A 479 26.10 7.88 -8.61
CA ALA A 479 24.83 7.32 -8.16
C ALA A 479 24.18 8.17 -7.05
N ARG A 480 24.93 8.54 -6.00
CA ARG A 480 24.47 9.43 -4.93
C ARG A 480 24.01 10.78 -5.49
N SER A 481 24.78 11.33 -6.41
CA SER A 481 24.44 12.57 -7.13
C SER A 481 23.12 12.47 -7.89
N ARG A 482 22.96 11.46 -8.77
CA ARG A 482 21.71 11.22 -9.51
C ARG A 482 20.49 11.16 -8.59
N TRP A 483 20.57 10.37 -7.52
CA TRP A 483 19.45 10.18 -6.62
C TRP A 483 19.17 11.43 -5.77
N THR A 484 20.19 12.20 -5.38
CA THR A 484 20.03 13.51 -4.73
C THR A 484 19.24 14.48 -5.63
N TYR A 485 19.63 14.59 -6.91
CA TYR A 485 18.89 15.38 -7.90
C TYR A 485 17.45 14.89 -8.12
N TYR A 486 17.23 13.57 -8.13
CA TYR A 486 15.91 12.99 -8.35
C TYR A 486 14.94 13.29 -7.19
N TYR A 487 15.33 12.99 -5.94
CA TYR A 487 14.44 13.13 -4.78
C TYR A 487 14.27 14.57 -4.31
N PHE A 488 15.31 15.40 -4.40
CA PHE A 488 15.33 16.73 -3.78
C PHE A 488 15.34 17.90 -4.77
N LEU A 489 15.46 17.64 -6.08
CA LEU A 489 15.32 18.66 -7.14
C LEU A 489 14.42 18.20 -8.30
N GLY A 490 13.80 17.02 -8.20
CA GLY A 490 12.87 16.49 -9.20
C GLY A 490 13.48 16.22 -10.58
N LEU A 491 14.80 16.06 -10.68
CA LEU A 491 15.55 15.94 -11.93
C LEU A 491 16.07 14.51 -12.15
N ASP A 492 15.50 13.78 -13.11
CA ASP A 492 16.03 12.49 -13.56
C ASP A 492 17.12 12.68 -14.62
N ILE A 493 18.39 12.70 -14.19
CA ILE A 493 19.56 12.89 -15.08
C ILE A 493 19.68 11.79 -16.16
N GLU A 494 19.07 10.62 -15.98
CA GLU A 494 19.03 9.61 -17.05
C GLU A 494 18.07 9.95 -18.20
N LYS A 495 17.24 11.01 -18.04
CA LYS A 495 16.32 11.54 -19.05
C LYS A 495 16.65 12.97 -19.50
N SER A 496 17.73 13.59 -19.00
CA SER A 496 18.08 14.99 -19.31
C SER A 496 18.96 15.17 -20.55
N ALA A 497 19.41 14.07 -21.18
CA ALA A 497 19.97 14.07 -22.53
C ALA A 497 19.83 12.68 -23.17
N ALA A 498 19.73 12.62 -24.50
CA ALA A 498 19.85 11.36 -25.23
C ALA A 498 21.32 10.88 -25.19
N ARG A 499 21.56 9.62 -24.78
CA ARG A 499 22.89 9.01 -24.88
C ARG A 499 23.27 8.85 -26.36
N THR A 500 24.49 9.26 -26.72
CA THR A 500 24.97 9.08 -28.10
C THR A 500 25.01 7.60 -28.49
N THR A 501 24.68 7.32 -29.74
CA THR A 501 24.80 6.00 -30.38
C THR A 501 25.90 5.98 -31.44
N ASP A 502 26.66 7.06 -31.60
CA ASP A 502 27.80 7.13 -32.51
C ASP A 502 28.97 6.27 -31.98
N PRO A 503 29.41 5.24 -32.73
CA PRO A 503 30.55 4.42 -32.34
C PRO A 503 31.86 5.19 -32.20
N ALA A 504 32.04 6.34 -32.88
CA ALA A 504 33.25 7.15 -32.73
C ALA A 504 33.26 7.90 -31.40
N ALA A 505 32.17 8.62 -31.07
CA ALA A 505 32.01 9.27 -29.76
C ALA A 505 32.05 8.29 -28.57
N LEU A 506 31.58 7.04 -28.77
CA LEU A 506 31.63 5.97 -27.75
C LEU A 506 32.98 5.24 -27.66
N ALA A 507 33.88 5.40 -28.63
CA ALA A 507 35.22 4.82 -28.62
C ALA A 507 36.30 5.73 -28.01
N ASP A 508 35.91 6.94 -27.57
CA ASP A 508 36.79 7.90 -26.93
C ASP A 508 37.20 7.46 -25.52
N THR A 509 38.51 7.49 -25.25
CA THR A 509 39.13 7.11 -23.99
C THR A 509 39.84 8.26 -23.28
N ASP A 510 39.93 9.46 -23.88
CA ASP A 510 40.59 10.62 -23.29
C ASP A 510 39.66 11.34 -22.31
N ASN A 511 39.37 10.69 -21.18
CA ASN A 511 38.47 11.17 -20.13
C ASN A 511 37.17 11.79 -20.68
N PRO A 512 36.30 10.99 -21.34
CA PRO A 512 35.15 11.53 -22.06
C PRO A 512 34.19 12.34 -21.16
N THR A 513 34.15 12.07 -19.85
CA THR A 513 33.34 12.86 -18.89
C THR A 513 33.84 14.30 -18.69
N MET A 514 35.10 14.57 -19.02
CA MET A 514 35.70 15.92 -19.04
C MET A 514 35.76 16.52 -20.44
N ASN A 515 36.09 15.72 -21.46
CA ASN A 515 36.52 16.21 -22.77
C ASN A 515 35.52 16.00 -23.92
N ASN A 516 34.62 15.00 -23.84
CA ASN A 516 33.76 14.60 -24.95
C ASN A 516 32.37 15.28 -24.90
N PRO A 517 31.98 16.11 -25.89
CA PRO A 517 30.69 16.82 -25.88
C PRO A 517 29.46 15.94 -25.65
N ALA A 518 29.48 14.68 -26.07
CA ALA A 518 28.37 13.74 -25.90
C ALA A 518 28.23 13.19 -24.46
N CYS A 519 29.25 13.36 -23.62
CA CYS A 519 29.25 12.95 -22.21
C CYS A 519 29.25 14.16 -21.26
N THR A 520 30.01 15.20 -21.58
CA THR A 520 30.18 16.39 -20.71
C THR A 520 28.87 17.07 -20.34
N VAL A 521 27.82 16.95 -21.17
CA VAL A 521 26.47 17.45 -20.91
C VAL A 521 25.85 16.99 -19.59
N CYS A 522 25.80 15.67 -19.33
CA CYS A 522 25.25 15.17 -18.08
C CYS A 522 26.28 15.31 -16.95
N HIS A 523 27.56 15.15 -17.29
CA HIS A 523 28.64 15.19 -16.30
C HIS A 523 28.91 16.59 -15.73
N SER A 524 28.61 17.68 -16.45
CA SER A 524 28.68 19.05 -15.92
C SER A 524 27.75 19.27 -14.73
N VAL A 525 26.57 18.65 -14.74
CA VAL A 525 25.56 18.72 -13.66
C VAL A 525 25.83 17.63 -12.60
N LEU A 526 26.16 16.42 -13.04
CA LEU A 526 26.25 15.22 -12.20
C LEU A 526 27.53 15.17 -11.35
N ASP A 527 28.68 15.51 -11.92
CA ASP A 527 29.99 15.29 -11.27
C ASP A 527 30.31 16.29 -10.15
N PRO A 528 29.95 17.59 -10.19
CA PRO A 528 30.16 18.50 -9.07
C PRO A 528 29.43 18.07 -7.79
N VAL A 529 28.18 17.63 -7.93
CA VAL A 529 27.40 17.10 -6.80
C VAL A 529 27.94 15.75 -6.34
N ALA A 530 28.46 14.91 -7.24
CA ALA A 530 29.18 13.70 -6.85
C ALA A 530 30.45 14.04 -6.03
N GLY A 531 31.11 15.15 -6.36
CA GLY A 531 32.22 15.72 -5.59
C GLY A 531 31.83 16.22 -4.19
N ALA A 532 30.59 16.67 -3.97
CA ALA A 532 30.15 17.04 -2.61
C ALA A 532 30.21 15.86 -1.63
N PHE A 533 30.03 14.63 -2.12
CA PHE A 533 30.16 13.37 -1.36
C PHE A 533 31.62 12.87 -1.22
N GLN A 534 32.65 13.64 -1.61
CA GLN A 534 34.07 13.24 -1.62
C GLN A 534 34.57 12.52 -0.36
N ASN A 535 34.04 12.88 0.82
CA ASN A 535 34.48 12.31 2.10
C ASN A 535 33.97 10.88 2.36
N TYR A 536 33.02 10.36 1.58
CA TYR A 536 32.30 9.12 1.89
C TYR A 536 32.66 7.98 0.93
N GLY A 537 33.27 6.92 1.47
CA GLY A 537 33.69 5.76 0.69
C GLY A 537 32.55 4.87 0.19
N ASP A 538 32.93 3.77 -0.44
CA ASP A 538 32.08 2.62 -0.80
C ASP A 538 31.29 2.08 0.41
N LEU A 539 31.97 1.95 1.57
CA LEU A 539 31.36 1.53 2.83
C LEU A 539 30.41 2.56 3.46
N GLY A 540 30.30 3.77 2.89
CA GLY A 540 29.55 4.90 3.45
C GLY A 540 30.23 5.63 4.61
N LEU A 541 31.49 5.31 4.90
CA LEU A 541 32.24 5.84 6.05
C LEU A 541 32.98 7.13 5.70
N TYR A 542 33.01 8.08 6.64
CA TYR A 542 33.68 9.38 6.52
C TYR A 542 35.19 9.25 6.69
N ARG A 543 35.95 9.69 5.67
CA ARG A 543 37.42 9.70 5.54
C ARG A 543 38.10 8.50 6.19
N HIS A 544 37.67 7.30 5.78
CA HIS A 544 37.98 6.05 6.45
C HIS A 544 39.29 5.37 6.00
N LYS A 545 39.94 5.89 4.95
CA LYS A 545 41.19 5.31 4.40
C LYS A 545 42.37 5.52 5.37
N PRO A 546 43.45 4.73 5.26
CA PRO A 546 44.62 4.85 6.14
C PRO A 546 45.17 6.28 6.21
N GLY A 547 45.46 6.76 7.43
CA GLY A 547 45.84 8.15 7.71
C GLY A 547 44.67 9.13 7.85
N GLY A 548 43.43 8.71 7.57
CA GLY A 548 42.21 9.47 7.85
C GLY A 548 42.03 10.76 7.05
N LEU A 549 42.77 10.92 5.96
CA LEU A 549 42.78 12.14 5.14
C LEU A 549 41.61 12.20 4.14
N ASP A 550 41.16 11.04 3.65
CA ASP A 550 40.30 10.92 2.48
C ASP A 550 39.46 9.63 2.47
N SER A 551 38.60 9.47 1.46
CA SER A 551 37.88 8.21 1.14
C SER A 551 38.11 7.75 -0.31
N LEU A 552 39.20 8.18 -0.95
CA LEU A 552 39.57 7.82 -2.33
C LEU A 552 40.00 6.33 -2.41
N PRO A 553 39.65 5.60 -3.48
CA PRO A 553 40.05 4.21 -3.65
C PRO A 553 41.55 4.02 -3.76
N ASP A 554 42.05 2.89 -3.28
CA ASP A 554 43.48 2.60 -3.29
C ASP A 554 44.00 2.32 -4.71
N LEU A 555 43.17 1.76 -5.60
CA LEU A 555 43.45 1.63 -7.04
C LEU A 555 43.61 2.98 -7.75
N TYR A 556 43.00 4.05 -7.23
CA TYR A 556 43.20 5.40 -7.76
C TYR A 556 44.55 5.98 -7.31
N LYS A 557 44.95 5.73 -6.06
CA LYS A 557 46.23 6.21 -5.50
C LYS A 557 47.42 5.42 -6.06
N PHE A 558 47.23 4.11 -6.25
CA PHE A 558 48.26 3.14 -6.60
C PHE A 558 47.72 2.15 -7.67
N PRO A 559 47.69 2.53 -8.96
CA PRO A 559 47.16 1.66 -10.03
C PRO A 559 47.93 0.33 -10.17
N GLU A 560 47.21 -0.78 -10.28
CA GLU A 560 47.79 -2.14 -10.40
C GLU A 560 48.65 -2.34 -11.67
N ASP A 561 48.36 -1.60 -12.73
CA ASP A 561 49.12 -1.62 -13.99
C ASP A 561 50.43 -0.79 -13.92
N GLY A 562 50.67 -0.09 -12.81
CA GLY A 562 51.80 0.81 -12.64
C GLY A 562 51.66 2.13 -13.39
N SER A 563 50.47 2.47 -13.88
CA SER A 563 50.21 3.78 -14.50
C SER A 563 50.36 4.94 -13.51
N ALA A 564 50.69 6.12 -14.03
CA ALA A 564 50.94 7.30 -13.22
C ALA A 564 49.62 7.93 -12.74
N SER A 565 49.27 7.71 -11.47
CA SER A 565 48.14 8.40 -10.85
C SER A 565 48.38 9.92 -10.76
N PRO A 566 47.34 10.76 -10.99
CA PRO A 566 47.41 12.19 -10.72
C PRO A 566 47.33 12.55 -9.22
N TYR A 567 47.00 11.59 -8.35
CA TYR A 567 46.79 11.77 -6.90
C TYR A 567 48.01 12.39 -6.18
N ARG A 568 47.72 13.20 -5.16
CA ARG A 568 48.68 13.79 -4.23
C ARG A 568 48.20 13.61 -2.80
N THR A 569 49.12 13.38 -1.88
CA THR A 569 48.81 13.24 -0.44
C THR A 569 48.05 14.47 0.07
N GLY A 570 46.85 14.24 0.61
CA GLY A 570 45.94 15.29 1.07
C GLY A 570 44.81 15.64 0.08
N ASP A 571 44.76 15.02 -1.11
CA ASP A 571 43.59 15.11 -1.98
C ASP A 571 42.40 14.36 -1.38
N SER A 572 41.28 15.07 -1.19
CA SER A 572 39.98 14.47 -0.84
C SER A 572 39.18 13.99 -2.07
N TRP A 573 39.51 14.50 -3.26
CA TRP A 573 38.75 14.29 -4.49
C TRP A 573 39.65 13.98 -5.70
N PHE A 574 39.07 13.32 -6.70
CA PHE A 574 39.73 12.94 -7.94
C PHE A 574 40.11 14.18 -8.78
N ARG A 575 41.41 14.34 -9.10
CA ARG A 575 41.94 15.46 -9.90
C ARG A 575 41.58 15.42 -11.39
N ASP A 576 41.13 14.26 -11.85
CA ASP A 576 40.64 13.93 -13.19
C ASP A 576 39.10 14.01 -13.30
N MET A 577 38.42 14.57 -12.28
CA MET A 577 36.98 14.84 -12.25
C MET A 577 36.70 16.34 -12.23
N ARG A 578 35.43 16.72 -12.45
CA ARG A 578 34.95 18.08 -12.15
C ARG A 578 35.03 18.35 -10.65
N MET A 579 35.28 19.61 -10.29
CA MET A 579 35.42 20.03 -8.89
C MET A 579 34.09 19.90 -8.13
N PRO A 580 34.12 19.60 -6.81
CA PRO A 580 32.92 19.61 -5.96
C PRO A 580 32.15 20.93 -6.03
N GLY A 581 30.84 20.87 -6.19
CA GLY A 581 30.00 22.05 -6.42
C GLY A 581 28.53 21.75 -6.72
N PHE A 582 27.77 22.79 -7.07
CA PHE A 582 26.36 22.75 -7.45
C PHE A 582 26.05 23.93 -8.40
N GLY A 583 25.54 23.64 -9.59
CA GLY A 583 25.50 24.62 -10.68
C GLY A 583 26.91 25.18 -10.96
N ASP A 584 27.02 26.50 -11.15
CA ASP A 584 28.30 27.20 -11.32
C ASP A 584 29.05 27.46 -10.00
N ALA A 585 28.46 27.15 -8.84
CA ALA A 585 29.07 27.38 -7.54
C ALA A 585 29.95 26.19 -7.12
N LEU A 586 31.19 26.47 -6.71
CA LEU A 586 32.09 25.47 -6.12
C LEU A 586 31.87 25.34 -4.61
N ALA A 587 32.05 24.13 -4.08
CA ALA A 587 31.97 23.90 -2.64
C ALA A 587 33.14 24.62 -1.92
N PRO A 588 32.88 25.41 -0.86
CA PRO A 588 33.86 26.33 -0.28
C PRO A 588 34.93 25.65 0.58
N SER A 589 34.65 24.45 1.11
CA SER A 589 35.62 23.59 1.78
C SER A 589 35.30 22.12 1.49
N ALA A 590 36.33 21.28 1.53
CA ALA A 590 36.17 19.83 1.45
C ALA A 590 35.64 19.19 2.74
N ASP A 591 35.70 19.88 3.88
CA ASP A 591 35.28 19.33 5.18
C ASP A 591 33.76 19.30 5.34
N ASN A 592 33.07 20.36 4.89
CA ASN A 592 31.62 20.51 4.98
C ASN A 592 30.89 20.55 3.62
N SER A 593 31.51 20.03 2.55
CA SER A 593 30.96 20.13 1.19
C SER A 593 29.54 19.57 1.02
N LEU A 594 29.14 18.60 1.85
CA LEU A 594 27.80 18.01 1.80
C LEU A 594 26.75 18.82 2.57
N GLN A 595 27.12 19.44 3.70
CA GLN A 595 26.28 20.42 4.41
C GLN A 595 26.04 21.64 3.52
N TRP A 596 27.10 22.16 2.89
CA TRP A 596 26.99 23.26 1.93
C TRP A 596 26.08 22.90 0.75
N LEU A 597 26.11 21.66 0.26
CA LEU A 597 25.20 21.19 -0.78
C LEU A 597 23.75 21.17 -0.30
N ALA A 598 23.48 20.67 0.91
CA ALA A 598 22.13 20.65 1.50
C ALA A 598 21.51 22.06 1.52
N GLU A 599 22.26 23.06 1.99
CA GLU A 599 21.86 24.47 1.96
C GLU A 599 21.55 24.97 0.53
N ARG A 600 22.40 24.66 -0.46
CA ARG A 600 22.15 25.06 -1.87
C ARG A 600 20.95 24.34 -2.49
N ILE A 601 20.60 23.14 -2.02
CA ILE A 601 19.42 22.41 -2.49
C ILE A 601 18.14 23.04 -1.92
N VAL A 602 18.09 23.36 -0.62
CA VAL A 602 16.87 23.92 0.00
C VAL A 602 16.60 25.38 -0.39
N GLU A 603 17.63 26.10 -0.85
CA GLU A 603 17.50 27.42 -1.50
C GLU A 603 16.96 27.35 -2.93
N ASP A 604 16.97 26.19 -3.59
CA ASP A 604 16.57 26.03 -4.99
C ASP A 604 15.04 25.88 -5.12
N ASP A 605 14.41 26.70 -5.97
CA ASP A 605 12.97 26.64 -6.31
C ASP A 605 12.45 25.22 -6.55
N ARG A 606 13.28 24.34 -7.12
CA ARG A 606 12.91 22.95 -7.44
C ARG A 606 12.75 22.06 -6.21
N PHE A 607 13.31 22.41 -5.05
CA PHE A 607 13.14 21.63 -3.82
C PHE A 607 11.68 21.54 -3.39
N ALA A 608 10.92 22.64 -3.52
CA ALA A 608 9.49 22.64 -3.25
C ALA A 608 8.71 21.77 -4.23
N GLU A 609 9.00 21.84 -5.54
CA GLU A 609 8.40 20.92 -6.53
C GLU A 609 8.77 19.46 -6.24
N ALA A 610 10.02 19.19 -5.83
CA ALA A 610 10.51 17.85 -5.51
C ALA A 610 9.79 17.28 -4.29
N ALA A 611 9.56 18.07 -3.24
CA ALA A 611 8.75 17.68 -2.08
C ALA A 611 7.30 17.33 -2.48
N VAL A 612 6.65 18.12 -3.35
CA VAL A 612 5.32 17.77 -3.86
C VAL A 612 5.37 16.44 -4.63
N LYS A 613 6.31 16.28 -5.56
CA LYS A 613 6.52 15.05 -6.34
C LYS A 613 6.85 13.83 -5.45
N PHE A 614 7.53 14.03 -4.33
CA PHE A 614 7.88 12.99 -3.36
C PHE A 614 6.61 12.39 -2.74
N TRP A 615 5.72 13.21 -2.19
CA TRP A 615 4.50 12.77 -1.50
C TRP A 615 3.34 12.39 -2.42
N TRP A 616 3.34 12.88 -3.68
CA TRP A 616 2.25 12.71 -4.66
C TRP A 616 1.71 11.27 -4.81
N PRO A 617 2.52 10.22 -5.11
CA PRO A 617 1.99 8.86 -5.28
C PRO A 617 1.58 8.17 -3.97
N SER A 618 2.15 8.55 -2.82
CA SER A 618 1.74 7.97 -1.53
C SER A 618 0.28 8.31 -1.21
N ILE A 619 -0.15 9.51 -1.63
CA ILE A 619 -1.53 9.98 -1.53
C ILE A 619 -2.38 9.47 -2.72
N LEU A 620 -1.96 9.76 -3.96
CA LEU A 620 -2.79 9.56 -5.16
C LEU A 620 -2.69 8.15 -5.76
N GLY A 621 -1.62 7.40 -5.49
CA GLY A 621 -1.36 6.05 -6.01
C GLY A 621 -0.56 5.95 -7.29
N VAL A 622 -0.35 7.09 -7.95
CA VAL A 622 0.33 7.21 -9.25
C VAL A 622 1.37 8.31 -9.18
N GLU A 623 2.45 8.18 -9.96
CA GLU A 623 3.44 9.24 -10.13
C GLU A 623 2.81 10.47 -10.81
N VAL A 624 3.47 11.62 -10.72
CA VAL A 624 3.14 12.79 -11.57
C VAL A 624 3.31 12.39 -13.03
N VAL A 625 2.27 12.58 -13.84
CA VAL A 625 2.24 12.15 -15.25
C VAL A 625 3.29 12.92 -16.05
N SER A 626 4.24 12.17 -16.62
CA SER A 626 5.24 12.72 -17.54
C SER A 626 4.60 13.06 -18.89
N PRO A 627 5.09 14.09 -19.62
CA PRO A 627 4.64 14.37 -20.98
C PRO A 627 4.78 13.13 -21.89
N PRO A 628 3.80 12.86 -22.77
CA PRO A 628 3.90 11.75 -23.72
C PRO A 628 5.06 11.92 -24.71
N GLU A 629 5.68 10.82 -25.13
CA GLU A 629 6.85 10.85 -26.02
C GLU A 629 6.49 10.77 -27.51
N ASP A 630 5.44 10.01 -27.87
CA ASP A 630 5.00 9.79 -29.26
C ASP A 630 3.72 10.55 -29.57
N GLY A 631 3.79 11.51 -30.51
CA GLY A 631 2.66 12.31 -30.99
C GLY A 631 1.58 11.53 -31.75
N THR A 632 1.82 10.24 -32.05
CA THR A 632 0.88 9.37 -32.76
C THR A 632 0.04 8.47 -31.83
N ASP A 633 0.26 8.53 -30.51
CA ASP A 633 -0.56 7.80 -29.52
C ASP A 633 -2.04 8.24 -29.61
N PRO A 634 -3.01 7.32 -29.69
CA PRO A 634 -4.44 7.69 -29.78
C PRO A 634 -4.98 8.50 -28.60
N ASP A 635 -4.33 8.42 -27.44
CA ASP A 635 -4.63 9.20 -26.22
C ASP A 635 -3.62 10.33 -25.95
N PHE A 636 -2.73 10.65 -26.90
CA PHE A 636 -1.67 11.67 -26.78
C PHE A 636 -2.18 13.01 -26.22
N GLN A 637 -3.26 13.55 -26.80
CA GLN A 637 -3.83 14.84 -26.39
C GLN A 637 -4.34 14.82 -24.94
N GLY A 638 -4.91 13.70 -24.50
CA GLY A 638 -5.35 13.53 -23.11
C GLY A 638 -4.17 13.38 -22.14
N ARG A 639 -3.14 12.61 -22.52
CA ARG A 639 -1.90 12.48 -21.74
C ARG A 639 -1.16 13.81 -21.60
N LEU A 640 -1.09 14.60 -22.66
CA LEU A 640 -0.46 15.92 -22.68
C LEU A 640 -1.21 16.92 -21.78
N LEU A 641 -2.55 16.89 -21.86
CA LEU A 641 -3.42 17.69 -20.98
C LEU A 641 -3.26 17.28 -19.50
N ALA A 642 -3.15 15.98 -19.20
CA ALA A 642 -2.88 15.48 -17.86
C ALA A 642 -1.52 15.94 -17.33
N SER A 643 -0.43 15.74 -18.09
CA SER A 643 0.92 16.15 -17.66
C SER A 643 1.00 17.66 -17.43
N THR A 644 0.34 18.45 -18.28
CA THR A 644 0.27 19.92 -18.12
C THR A 644 -0.52 20.31 -16.89
N ALA A 645 -1.72 19.76 -16.69
CA ALA A 645 -2.57 20.10 -15.56
C ALA A 645 -1.99 19.65 -14.21
N GLN A 646 -1.29 18.51 -14.16
CA GLN A 646 -0.54 18.09 -12.98
C GLN A 646 0.72 18.94 -12.76
N ALA A 647 1.47 19.34 -13.80
CA ALA A 647 2.59 20.26 -13.67
C ALA A 647 2.16 21.68 -13.23
N ASN A 648 0.93 22.10 -13.53
CA ASN A 648 0.35 23.34 -12.99
C ASN A 648 0.04 23.19 -11.50
N GLU A 649 -0.62 22.10 -11.11
CA GLU A 649 -0.97 21.84 -9.70
C GLU A 649 0.27 21.64 -8.82
N VAL A 650 1.30 20.92 -9.30
CA VAL A 650 2.58 20.75 -8.59
C VAL A 650 3.25 22.09 -8.33
N ARG A 651 3.27 23.01 -9.31
CA ARG A 651 3.84 24.35 -9.14
C ARG A 651 3.00 25.22 -8.20
N ARG A 652 1.67 25.16 -8.27
CA ARG A 652 0.76 25.85 -7.33
C ARG A 652 1.00 25.39 -5.89
N LEU A 653 1.11 24.08 -5.68
CA LEU A 653 1.38 23.47 -4.38
C LEU A 653 2.79 23.83 -3.88
N ALA A 654 3.80 23.79 -4.75
CA ALA A 654 5.17 24.17 -4.42
C ALA A 654 5.27 25.64 -3.96
N GLU A 655 4.66 26.57 -4.69
CA GLU A 655 4.68 27.99 -4.33
C GLU A 655 3.96 28.27 -3.01
N ALA A 656 2.79 27.66 -2.80
CA ALA A 656 2.06 27.76 -1.54
C ALA A 656 2.84 27.11 -0.37
N PHE A 657 3.55 26.01 -0.63
CA PHE A 657 4.39 25.32 0.34
C PHE A 657 5.60 26.18 0.76
N ARG A 658 6.28 26.85 -0.16
CA ARG A 658 7.38 27.78 0.15
C ARG A 658 6.92 28.98 0.98
N THR A 659 5.73 29.50 0.71
CA THR A 659 5.26 30.78 1.28
C THR A 659 4.40 30.63 2.54
N GLY A 660 3.77 29.47 2.75
CA GLY A 660 2.90 29.17 3.88
C GLY A 660 1.46 28.88 3.44
N ILE A 661 1.09 27.59 3.43
CA ILE A 661 -0.23 27.14 2.98
C ILE A 661 -1.33 27.65 3.91
N ALA A 662 -2.30 28.38 3.36
CA ALA A 662 -3.47 28.92 4.08
C ALA A 662 -3.16 29.74 5.35
N GLY A 663 -1.96 30.33 5.44
CA GLY A 663 -1.47 31.06 6.62
C GLY A 663 -0.72 30.20 7.65
N GLY A 664 -0.43 28.93 7.33
CA GLY A 664 0.56 28.10 8.02
C GLY A 664 2.00 28.54 7.75
N GLN A 665 2.97 27.83 8.32
CA GLN A 665 4.39 28.17 8.18
C GLN A 665 4.94 27.76 6.79
N PRO A 666 5.97 28.47 6.29
CA PRO A 666 6.82 28.01 5.19
C PRO A 666 7.29 26.56 5.38
N TYR A 667 7.23 25.79 4.31
CA TYR A 667 7.61 24.38 4.24
C TYR A 667 6.89 23.45 5.24
N ASN A 668 5.69 23.81 5.72
CA ASN A 668 4.91 22.90 6.56
C ASN A 668 4.34 21.71 5.76
N ALA A 669 4.82 20.51 6.05
CA ALA A 669 4.45 19.31 5.30
C ALA A 669 3.03 18.80 5.58
N LYS A 670 2.50 18.91 6.80
CA LYS A 670 1.11 18.49 7.10
C LYS A 670 0.10 19.29 6.28
N ASP A 671 0.33 20.60 6.14
CA ASP A 671 -0.51 21.46 5.30
C ASP A 671 -0.40 21.11 3.81
N LEU A 672 0.78 20.70 3.32
CA LEU A 672 0.96 20.18 1.95
C LEU A 672 0.23 18.85 1.72
N LEU A 673 0.37 17.87 2.62
CA LEU A 673 -0.33 16.59 2.54
C LEU A 673 -1.86 16.80 2.53
N ALA A 674 -2.35 17.77 3.31
CA ALA A 674 -3.76 18.14 3.34
C ALA A 674 -4.24 18.79 2.03
N GLU A 675 -3.48 19.70 1.43
CA GLU A 675 -3.83 20.31 0.14
C GLU A 675 -3.85 19.29 -1.02
N ILE A 676 -2.92 18.33 -1.05
CA ILE A 676 -2.96 17.24 -2.05
C ILE A 676 -4.24 16.41 -1.89
N ALA A 677 -4.66 16.11 -0.65
CA ALA A 677 -5.93 15.40 -0.37
C ALA A 677 -7.19 16.26 -0.61
N LEU A 678 -7.08 17.59 -0.66
CA LEU A 678 -8.17 18.50 -1.04
C LEU A 678 -8.27 18.74 -2.55
N SER A 679 -7.24 18.36 -3.31
CA SER A 679 -7.15 18.60 -4.75
C SER A 679 -8.26 17.90 -5.57
N PRO A 680 -8.62 18.43 -6.75
CA PRO A 680 -9.48 17.73 -7.70
C PRO A 680 -8.95 16.33 -8.09
N TRP A 681 -7.62 16.15 -8.13
CA TRP A 681 -6.96 14.88 -8.42
C TRP A 681 -7.23 13.79 -7.38
N PHE A 682 -7.39 14.15 -6.10
CA PHE A 682 -7.76 13.20 -5.04
C PHE A 682 -9.28 12.98 -4.95
N ARG A 683 -10.07 13.99 -5.36
CA ARG A 683 -11.50 14.07 -5.03
C ARG A 683 -12.45 13.82 -6.19
N ALA A 684 -11.99 13.70 -7.44
CA ALA A 684 -12.86 13.29 -8.54
C ALA A 684 -13.58 11.96 -8.22
N ALA A 685 -14.90 11.92 -8.39
CA ALA A 685 -15.75 10.78 -8.04
C ALA A 685 -16.59 10.27 -9.22
N SER A 686 -16.96 11.15 -10.16
CA SER A 686 -17.52 10.75 -11.46
C SER A 686 -17.38 11.89 -12.48
N LEU A 687 -17.47 11.57 -13.77
CA LEU A 687 -17.47 12.53 -14.88
C LEU A 687 -18.81 12.47 -15.62
N ALA A 688 -19.40 13.62 -15.93
CA ALA A 688 -20.60 13.73 -16.74
C ALA A 688 -20.26 13.99 -18.23
N GLY A 689 -20.91 13.23 -19.12
CA GLY A 689 -20.69 13.28 -20.57
C GLY A 689 -19.65 12.25 -21.05
N GLN A 690 -19.27 12.34 -22.31
CA GLN A 690 -18.20 11.55 -22.93
C GLN A 690 -17.31 12.50 -23.74
N ASP A 691 -16.06 12.71 -23.31
CA ASP A 691 -15.07 13.44 -24.10
C ASP A 691 -13.73 12.68 -24.02
N PRO A 692 -13.32 11.95 -25.08
CA PRO A 692 -12.16 11.06 -25.02
C PRO A 692 -10.84 11.74 -24.60
N ILE A 693 -10.70 13.06 -24.77
CA ILE A 693 -9.52 13.81 -24.33
C ILE A 693 -9.59 14.04 -22.81
N ARG A 694 -10.74 14.48 -22.28
CA ARG A 694 -10.96 14.62 -20.83
C ARG A 694 -10.87 13.28 -20.12
N ASP A 695 -11.53 12.26 -20.65
CA ASP A 695 -11.53 10.91 -20.08
C ASP A 695 -10.10 10.36 -19.98
N ALA A 696 -9.30 10.51 -21.05
CA ALA A 696 -7.91 10.07 -21.07
C ALA A 696 -7.02 10.90 -20.13
N ALA A 697 -7.31 12.20 -19.97
CA ALA A 697 -6.59 13.08 -19.05
C ALA A 697 -6.89 12.81 -17.56
N LEU A 698 -8.12 12.35 -17.25
CA LEU A 698 -8.58 12.04 -15.88
C LEU A 698 -8.48 10.56 -15.51
N ARG A 699 -7.88 9.71 -16.35
CA ARG A 699 -7.80 8.24 -16.19
C ARG A 699 -7.31 7.77 -14.81
N GLU A 700 -6.33 8.47 -14.25
CA GLU A 700 -5.72 8.16 -12.94
C GLU A 700 -6.11 9.19 -11.86
N ALA A 701 -7.17 9.97 -12.09
CA ALA A 701 -7.70 10.92 -11.11
C ALA A 701 -8.81 10.30 -10.26
N GLY A 702 -8.86 10.67 -8.99
CA GLY A 702 -10.02 10.46 -8.13
C GLY A 702 -9.83 9.46 -6.99
N ILE A 703 -10.95 8.86 -6.60
CA ILE A 703 -11.10 8.09 -5.35
C ILE A 703 -10.65 6.62 -5.46
N GLU A 704 -10.82 5.96 -6.61
CA GLU A 704 -10.67 4.50 -6.76
C GLU A 704 -9.21 4.02 -6.86
N ARG A 705 -8.41 4.25 -5.81
CA ARG A 705 -7.08 3.65 -5.64
C ARG A 705 -7.16 2.31 -4.89
N LEU A 706 -6.45 1.30 -5.38
CA LEU A 706 -6.18 0.04 -4.68
C LEU A 706 -5.40 0.30 -3.38
N LEU A 707 -5.78 -0.35 -2.29
CA LEU A 707 -5.08 -0.29 -1.01
C LEU A 707 -3.74 -1.03 -1.09
N THR A 708 -2.70 -0.51 -0.43
CA THR A 708 -1.45 -1.27 -0.25
C THR A 708 -1.65 -2.41 0.77
N PRO A 709 -0.75 -3.41 0.85
CA PRO A 709 -0.86 -4.50 1.84
C PRO A 709 -1.03 -3.99 3.29
N GLU A 710 -0.30 -2.93 3.65
CA GLU A 710 -0.36 -2.28 4.96
C GLU A 710 -1.69 -1.56 5.18
N GLU A 711 -2.23 -0.90 4.16
CA GLU A 711 -3.51 -0.19 4.23
C GLU A 711 -4.71 -1.15 4.25
N LEU A 712 -4.63 -2.27 3.53
CA LEU A 712 -5.61 -3.35 3.61
C LEU A 712 -5.60 -3.97 5.01
N ASN A 713 -4.43 -4.25 5.58
CA ASN A 713 -4.31 -4.76 6.94
C ASN A 713 -4.95 -3.81 7.96
N ARG A 714 -4.58 -2.53 7.92
CA ARG A 714 -5.17 -1.50 8.81
C ARG A 714 -6.66 -1.33 8.61
N LYS A 715 -7.18 -1.45 7.37
CA LYS A 715 -8.63 -1.41 7.12
C LYS A 715 -9.32 -2.60 7.82
N THR A 716 -8.79 -3.82 7.70
CA THR A 716 -9.34 -5.01 8.38
C THR A 716 -9.28 -4.88 9.91
N GLU A 717 -8.16 -4.42 10.45
CA GLU A 717 -8.00 -4.17 11.87
C GLU A 717 -8.98 -3.08 12.37
N ALA A 718 -9.11 -1.96 11.66
CA ALA A 718 -9.97 -0.85 12.05
C ALA A 718 -11.48 -1.13 11.94
N VAL A 719 -11.92 -2.09 11.09
CA VAL A 719 -13.35 -2.45 10.97
C VAL A 719 -13.76 -3.67 11.80
N SER A 720 -12.81 -4.52 12.22
CA SER A 720 -13.12 -5.82 12.84
C SER A 720 -12.27 -6.19 14.06
N GLY A 721 -11.22 -5.41 14.35
CA GLY A 721 -10.24 -5.69 15.40
C GLY A 721 -9.43 -6.98 15.17
N ILE A 722 -9.36 -7.49 13.94
CA ILE A 722 -8.59 -8.68 13.56
C ILE A 722 -7.48 -8.26 12.58
N VAL A 723 -6.28 -8.77 12.82
CA VAL A 723 -5.10 -8.65 11.95
C VAL A 723 -4.89 -10.02 11.33
N TRP A 724 -4.58 -10.13 10.04
CA TRP A 724 -4.55 -11.44 9.37
C TRP A 724 -3.27 -12.23 9.67
N GLY A 725 -3.37 -13.25 10.52
CA GLY A 725 -2.25 -14.13 10.84
C GLY A 725 -1.18 -13.40 11.64
N ARG A 726 -1.60 -12.71 12.69
CA ARG A 726 -0.79 -11.86 13.55
C ARG A 726 0.32 -12.66 14.25
N GLN A 727 1.53 -12.13 14.26
CA GLN A 727 2.73 -12.76 14.86
C GLN A 727 3.60 -11.75 15.59
N TYR A 728 4.25 -12.18 16.68
CA TYR A 728 5.13 -11.32 17.49
C TYR A 728 6.42 -10.92 16.75
N HIS A 729 6.86 -9.67 16.92
CA HIS A 729 8.13 -9.23 16.37
C HIS A 729 9.33 -9.81 17.15
N ARG A 730 10.09 -10.69 16.50
CA ARG A 730 11.28 -11.37 17.03
C ARG A 730 12.39 -10.49 17.63
N MET A 731 12.42 -9.17 17.33
CA MET A 731 13.38 -8.24 17.96
C MET A 731 13.01 -7.86 19.39
N THR A 732 11.72 -7.86 19.72
CA THR A 732 11.17 -7.29 20.97
C THR A 732 10.38 -8.29 21.80
N SER A 733 9.89 -9.39 21.19
CA SER A 733 9.02 -10.39 21.83
C SER A 733 7.84 -9.79 22.60
N SER A 734 7.31 -8.64 22.14
CA SER A 734 6.32 -7.83 22.85
C SER A 734 5.04 -7.69 22.04
N ALA A 735 3.88 -7.84 22.70
CA ALA A 735 2.56 -7.75 22.07
C ALA A 735 2.27 -6.38 21.42
N ARG A 736 3.04 -5.34 21.77
CA ARG A 736 3.00 -4.01 21.11
C ARG A 736 3.46 -4.05 19.65
N TYR A 737 4.22 -5.07 19.24
CA TYR A 737 4.90 -5.10 17.95
C TYR A 737 4.60 -6.42 17.24
N THR A 738 3.70 -6.36 16.26
CA THR A 738 3.20 -7.54 15.57
C THR A 738 3.14 -7.33 14.06
N PHE A 739 3.51 -8.35 13.30
CA PHE A 739 3.30 -8.40 11.85
C PHE A 739 2.03 -9.17 11.51
N SER A 740 1.47 -8.91 10.33
CA SER A 740 0.45 -9.74 9.69
C SER A 740 1.03 -10.44 8.47
N ARG A 741 0.30 -11.39 7.88
CA ARG A 741 0.66 -12.00 6.58
C ARG A 741 0.86 -10.97 5.46
N LEU A 742 0.25 -9.79 5.54
CA LEU A 742 0.41 -8.69 4.57
C LEU A 742 1.58 -7.75 4.89
N THR A 743 2.14 -7.79 6.09
CA THR A 743 3.18 -6.85 6.56
C THR A 743 4.44 -7.52 7.13
N ALA A 744 4.49 -8.86 7.17
CA ALA A 744 5.64 -9.61 7.65
C ALA A 744 6.86 -9.48 6.73
N PRO A 745 8.08 -9.46 7.29
CA PRO A 745 9.31 -9.51 6.50
C PRO A 745 9.42 -10.85 5.74
N THR A 746 10.09 -10.81 4.59
CA THR A 746 10.11 -11.81 3.49
C THR A 746 10.46 -13.27 3.84
N SER A 747 10.80 -13.57 5.09
CA SER A 747 10.96 -14.94 5.60
C SER A 747 9.66 -15.60 6.10
N ALA A 748 8.57 -14.86 6.27
CA ALA A 748 7.36 -15.33 6.97
C ALA A 748 6.05 -15.07 6.19
N GLY A 749 5.79 -15.90 5.18
CA GLY A 749 4.50 -15.91 4.45
C GLY A 749 4.30 -14.69 3.56
N ASP A 750 4.88 -14.71 2.37
CA ASP A 750 5.17 -13.56 1.47
C ASP A 750 3.94 -12.85 0.82
N TYR A 751 2.76 -12.92 1.45
CA TYR A 751 1.53 -12.33 0.91
C TYR A 751 1.61 -10.81 0.75
N GLY A 752 2.47 -10.10 1.48
CA GLY A 752 2.76 -8.68 1.28
C GLY A 752 3.31 -8.35 -0.12
N LEU A 753 4.31 -9.09 -0.61
CA LEU A 753 4.82 -8.91 -1.97
C LEU A 753 3.84 -9.42 -3.02
N LEU A 754 3.19 -10.56 -2.77
CA LEU A 754 2.18 -11.13 -3.68
C LEU A 754 0.93 -10.23 -3.83
N TYR A 755 0.62 -9.39 -2.84
CA TYR A 755 -0.43 -8.36 -2.91
C TYR A 755 0.07 -6.99 -3.44
N GLY A 756 1.31 -6.90 -3.92
CA GLY A 756 1.83 -5.71 -4.61
C GLY A 756 2.55 -4.69 -3.72
N GLY A 757 3.07 -5.11 -2.57
CA GLY A 757 4.06 -4.37 -1.77
C GLY A 757 5.44 -4.27 -2.44
N ILE A 758 6.45 -3.88 -1.66
CA ILE A 758 7.85 -3.71 -2.11
C ILE A 758 8.83 -4.39 -1.15
N ASP A 759 9.94 -4.94 -1.67
CA ASP A 759 11.08 -5.42 -0.88
C ASP A 759 12.18 -4.34 -0.74
N SER A 760 12.04 -3.24 -1.49
CA SER A 760 13.01 -2.14 -1.63
C SER A 760 14.35 -2.51 -2.30
N ASP A 761 14.53 -3.74 -2.77
CA ASP A 761 15.70 -4.24 -3.52
C ASP A 761 15.36 -4.56 -4.98
N GLY A 762 14.65 -5.67 -5.22
CA GLY A 762 14.23 -6.12 -6.55
C GLY A 762 12.86 -5.59 -6.99
N ILE A 763 11.93 -5.46 -6.03
CA ILE A 763 10.59 -4.88 -6.20
C ILE A 763 10.58 -3.51 -5.52
N THR A 764 10.78 -2.46 -6.32
CA THR A 764 10.97 -1.07 -5.85
C THR A 764 9.78 -0.15 -6.14
N LYS A 765 8.68 -0.69 -6.67
CA LYS A 765 7.44 0.03 -6.96
C LYS A 765 6.23 -0.83 -6.62
N ARG A 766 5.22 -0.22 -6.00
CA ARG A 766 3.94 -0.88 -5.68
C ARG A 766 3.10 -1.09 -6.94
N THR A 767 2.27 -2.13 -6.94
CA THR A 767 1.40 -2.44 -8.08
C THR A 767 0.03 -1.78 -7.92
N GLY A 768 -0.25 -0.73 -8.70
CA GLY A 768 -1.53 0.01 -8.66
C GLY A 768 -2.72 -0.67 -9.37
N ASP A 769 -2.57 -1.91 -9.83
CA ASP A 769 -3.60 -2.66 -10.57
C ASP A 769 -3.76 -4.09 -10.05
N MET A 770 -5.00 -4.52 -9.81
CA MET A 770 -5.34 -5.85 -9.31
C MET A 770 -4.94 -6.96 -10.29
N THR A 771 -3.80 -7.61 -10.07
CA THR A 771 -3.39 -8.82 -10.82
C THR A 771 -4.18 -10.07 -10.36
N PRO A 772 -4.20 -11.17 -11.14
CA PRO A 772 -4.82 -12.42 -10.69
C PRO A 772 -4.19 -13.00 -9.42
N LEU A 773 -2.89 -12.75 -9.20
CA LEU A 773 -2.18 -13.16 -7.99
C LEU A 773 -2.64 -12.35 -6.77
N MET A 774 -2.69 -11.02 -6.89
CA MET A 774 -3.20 -10.12 -5.85
C MET A 774 -4.67 -10.42 -5.51
N ALA A 775 -5.47 -10.79 -6.51
CA ALA A 775 -6.85 -11.23 -6.30
C ALA A 775 -6.91 -12.52 -5.46
N ALA A 776 -6.07 -13.52 -5.76
CA ALA A 776 -5.98 -14.74 -4.96
C ALA A 776 -5.55 -14.45 -3.50
N VAL A 777 -4.63 -13.51 -3.26
CA VAL A 777 -4.29 -13.08 -1.88
C VAL A 777 -5.47 -12.42 -1.19
N ALA A 778 -6.24 -11.57 -1.87
CA ALA A 778 -7.46 -10.98 -1.31
C ALA A 778 -8.52 -12.04 -0.97
N GLN A 779 -8.62 -13.13 -1.76
CA GLN A 779 -9.49 -14.25 -1.43
C GLN A 779 -8.99 -15.03 -0.20
N SER A 780 -7.70 -15.34 -0.10
CA SER A 780 -7.11 -15.97 1.10
C SER A 780 -7.36 -15.12 2.35
N HIS A 781 -7.09 -13.81 2.28
CA HIS A 781 -7.40 -12.85 3.33
C HIS A 781 -8.89 -12.95 3.74
N ALA A 782 -9.81 -12.76 2.79
CA ALA A 782 -11.25 -12.77 3.07
C ALA A 782 -11.76 -14.11 3.63
N ALA A 783 -11.28 -15.24 3.09
CA ALA A 783 -11.64 -16.59 3.54
C ALA A 783 -11.12 -16.89 4.95
N GLU A 784 -9.89 -16.47 5.27
CA GLU A 784 -9.24 -16.79 6.53
C GLU A 784 -9.66 -15.85 7.67
N VAL A 785 -9.86 -14.54 7.46
CA VAL A 785 -10.28 -13.63 8.55
C VAL A 785 -11.78 -13.69 8.87
N SER A 786 -12.64 -14.12 7.93
CA SER A 786 -14.09 -14.06 8.13
C SER A 786 -14.60 -14.97 9.25
N CYS A 787 -14.04 -16.18 9.43
CA CYS A 787 -14.41 -17.01 10.58
C CYS A 787 -13.93 -16.42 11.92
N PRO A 788 -12.66 -16.03 12.11
CA PRO A 788 -12.19 -15.30 13.28
C PRO A 788 -13.11 -14.14 13.71
N ILE A 789 -13.46 -13.24 12.79
CA ILE A 789 -14.29 -12.06 13.08
C ILE A 789 -15.69 -12.48 13.55
N VAL A 790 -16.38 -13.31 12.76
CA VAL A 790 -17.76 -13.73 13.05
C VAL A 790 -17.83 -14.60 14.31
N ARG A 791 -16.88 -15.52 14.51
CA ARG A 791 -16.83 -16.38 15.71
C ARG A 791 -16.59 -15.54 16.96
N ARG A 792 -15.66 -14.57 16.93
CA ARG A 792 -15.40 -13.69 18.07
C ARG A 792 -16.65 -12.90 18.45
N GLU A 793 -17.31 -12.26 17.49
CA GLU A 793 -18.47 -11.44 17.79
C GLU A 793 -19.69 -12.24 18.25
N PHE A 794 -20.01 -13.39 17.64
CA PHE A 794 -21.21 -14.16 18.01
C PHE A 794 -21.04 -15.12 19.20
N PHE A 795 -19.82 -15.53 19.56
CA PHE A 795 -19.58 -16.50 20.63
C PHE A 795 -18.74 -15.99 21.80
N PHE A 796 -17.77 -15.09 21.60
CA PHE A 796 -16.85 -14.67 22.66
C PHE A 796 -17.12 -13.25 23.19
N TRP A 797 -17.83 -12.41 22.43
CA TRP A 797 -18.19 -11.05 22.85
C TRP A 797 -19.70 -10.89 23.12
N PRO A 798 -20.08 -10.16 24.19
CA PRO A 798 -21.45 -9.71 24.39
C PRO A 798 -21.83 -8.69 23.31
N GLU A 799 -23.14 -8.50 23.09
CA GLU A 799 -23.68 -7.77 21.93
C GLU A 799 -23.13 -6.34 21.83
N GLU A 800 -23.02 -5.64 22.97
CA GLU A 800 -22.52 -4.26 23.06
C GLU A 800 -21.00 -4.07 22.84
N LYS A 801 -20.23 -5.15 22.68
CA LYS A 801 -18.81 -5.11 22.32
C LYS A 801 -18.53 -5.43 20.84
N ARG A 802 -19.56 -5.80 20.06
CA ARG A 802 -19.41 -6.18 18.66
C ARG A 802 -19.19 -4.96 17.76
N LEU A 803 -18.32 -5.08 16.77
CA LEU A 803 -17.98 -4.00 15.83
C LEU A 803 -18.87 -4.07 14.58
N LEU A 804 -19.19 -5.28 14.11
CA LEU A 804 -20.01 -5.53 12.91
C LEU A 804 -21.44 -6.00 13.26
N PHE A 805 -21.56 -7.02 14.12
CA PHE A 805 -22.77 -7.79 14.39
C PHE A 805 -23.47 -7.44 15.73
N ASP A 806 -23.28 -6.22 16.22
CA ASP A 806 -24.17 -5.58 17.20
C ASP A 806 -25.62 -5.52 16.67
N GLY A 807 -26.62 -5.58 17.54
CA GLY A 807 -28.04 -5.47 17.18
C GLY A 807 -28.61 -6.61 16.31
N ILE A 808 -27.92 -7.75 16.18
CA ILE A 808 -28.40 -8.93 15.46
C ILE A 808 -28.04 -10.23 16.19
N LYS A 809 -28.94 -11.21 16.15
CA LYS A 809 -28.89 -12.42 16.99
C LYS A 809 -28.71 -13.68 16.17
N LYS A 810 -28.18 -14.73 16.82
CA LYS A 810 -28.07 -16.08 16.22
C LYS A 810 -29.43 -16.62 15.72
N SER A 811 -30.54 -16.18 16.34
CA SER A 811 -31.89 -16.60 15.99
C SER A 811 -32.58 -15.75 14.90
N ASP A 812 -31.93 -14.68 14.41
CA ASP A 812 -32.44 -13.88 13.29
C ASP A 812 -32.12 -14.56 11.94
N THR A 813 -33.08 -15.36 11.48
CA THR A 813 -33.03 -16.12 10.22
C THR A 813 -33.84 -15.42 9.11
N PRO A 814 -33.72 -15.81 7.82
CA PRO A 814 -34.55 -15.29 6.74
C PRO A 814 -36.06 -15.57 6.90
N VAL A 815 -36.46 -16.40 7.87
CA VAL A 815 -37.86 -16.78 8.14
C VAL A 815 -38.35 -16.41 9.53
N SER A 816 -37.50 -16.09 10.51
CA SER A 816 -37.93 -15.81 11.89
C SER A 816 -38.71 -14.51 11.98
N ASP A 817 -39.95 -14.59 12.45
CA ASP A 817 -40.93 -13.51 12.49
C ASP A 817 -41.05 -12.89 13.90
N THR A 818 -40.89 -13.70 14.94
CA THR A 818 -40.72 -13.26 16.33
C THR A 818 -39.96 -14.30 17.13
N THR A 819 -39.12 -13.85 18.06
CA THR A 819 -38.30 -14.67 18.95
C THR A 819 -38.51 -14.21 20.40
N ALA A 820 -38.61 -15.15 21.34
CA ALA A 820 -38.72 -14.85 22.78
C ALA A 820 -38.08 -15.97 23.61
N GLU A 821 -37.10 -15.61 24.44
CA GLU A 821 -36.43 -16.54 25.36
C GLU A 821 -37.01 -16.42 26.77
N PHE A 822 -37.17 -17.56 27.44
CA PHE A 822 -37.73 -17.67 28.78
C PHE A 822 -36.85 -18.56 29.67
N ALA A 823 -36.65 -18.16 30.92
CA ALA A 823 -36.07 -19.01 31.94
C ALA A 823 -37.11 -20.03 32.46
N VAL A 824 -36.73 -21.31 32.48
CA VAL A 824 -37.56 -22.41 32.97
C VAL A 824 -37.32 -22.57 34.47
N THR A 825 -38.12 -21.90 35.30
CA THR A 825 -37.96 -21.94 36.76
C THR A 825 -38.54 -23.20 37.40
N ALA A 826 -39.51 -23.86 36.78
CA ALA A 826 -40.10 -25.11 37.27
C ALA A 826 -39.11 -26.29 37.21
N ASP A 827 -38.90 -26.94 38.36
CA ASP A 827 -37.89 -27.98 38.61
C ASP A 827 -38.33 -29.43 38.35
N SER A 828 -39.63 -29.68 38.20
CA SER A 828 -40.19 -31.04 38.15
C SER A 828 -41.45 -31.14 37.31
N TRP A 829 -41.80 -32.37 36.92
CA TRP A 829 -43.03 -32.68 36.17
C TRP A 829 -44.30 -32.18 36.87
N GLN A 830 -44.29 -32.15 38.20
CA GLN A 830 -45.41 -31.69 39.05
C GLN A 830 -45.44 -30.16 39.22
N SER A 831 -44.29 -29.48 39.17
CA SER A 831 -44.20 -28.00 39.27
C SER A 831 -44.21 -27.29 37.91
N ARG A 832 -44.20 -28.05 36.81
CA ARG A 832 -44.06 -27.55 35.42
C ARG A 832 -44.93 -26.33 35.11
N GLN A 833 -44.29 -25.33 34.52
CA GLN A 833 -44.88 -24.02 34.26
C GLN A 833 -45.37 -23.91 32.81
N THR A 834 -46.29 -22.98 32.55
CA THR A 834 -46.62 -22.56 31.19
C THR A 834 -45.84 -21.29 30.85
N LEU A 835 -45.06 -21.33 29.77
CA LEU A 835 -44.49 -20.16 29.12
C LEU A 835 -45.48 -19.68 28.07
N SER A 836 -45.93 -18.43 28.16
CA SER A 836 -46.91 -17.85 27.23
C SER A 836 -46.31 -16.68 26.45
N LEU A 837 -46.18 -16.83 25.13
CA LEU A 837 -45.81 -15.77 24.20
C LEU A 837 -47.09 -15.24 23.52
N VAL A 838 -47.47 -14.00 23.81
CA VAL A 838 -48.59 -13.31 23.14
C VAL A 838 -48.03 -12.40 22.04
N LEU A 839 -48.51 -12.56 20.80
CA LEU A 839 -48.03 -11.79 19.66
C LEU A 839 -49.08 -11.66 18.54
N PRO A 840 -49.05 -10.59 17.73
CA PRO A 840 -49.77 -10.55 16.46
C PRO A 840 -49.12 -11.50 15.45
N LEU A 841 -49.94 -12.27 14.73
CA LEU A 841 -49.54 -13.14 13.62
C LEU A 841 -50.42 -12.88 12.40
N ASP A 842 -49.78 -12.71 11.25
CA ASP A 842 -50.46 -12.56 9.96
C ASP A 842 -50.98 -13.90 9.42
N ALA A 843 -52.03 -13.83 8.60
CA ALA A 843 -52.70 -14.99 8.02
C ALA A 843 -51.76 -15.81 7.11
N GLY A 844 -51.53 -17.09 7.44
CA GLY A 844 -50.64 -17.94 6.65
C GLY A 844 -50.26 -19.27 7.30
N ARG A 845 -49.20 -19.89 6.76
CA ARG A 845 -48.50 -21.02 7.39
C ARG A 845 -47.30 -20.48 8.16
N LYS A 846 -47.34 -20.61 9.48
CA LYS A 846 -46.21 -20.30 10.37
C LYS A 846 -45.64 -21.62 10.92
N THR A 847 -44.43 -21.62 11.47
CA THR A 847 -43.86 -22.76 12.21
C THR A 847 -43.39 -22.27 13.57
N VAL A 848 -43.69 -22.98 14.66
CA VAL A 848 -43.18 -22.65 15.98
C VAL A 848 -42.00 -23.57 16.30
N GLY A 849 -40.81 -22.99 16.36
CA GLY A 849 -39.58 -23.62 16.81
C GLY A 849 -39.44 -23.50 18.33
N LEU A 850 -39.10 -24.59 19.01
CA LEU A 850 -38.77 -24.62 20.44
C LEU A 850 -37.29 -25.01 20.59
N THR A 851 -36.45 -24.05 20.97
CA THR A 851 -34.98 -24.23 21.05
C THR A 851 -34.51 -24.15 22.49
N PHE A 852 -33.70 -25.13 22.92
CA PHE A 852 -32.98 -25.08 24.21
C PHE A 852 -31.67 -24.32 24.01
N THR A 853 -31.41 -23.25 24.76
CA THR A 853 -30.35 -22.25 24.42
C THR A 853 -29.21 -22.09 25.43
N ASN A 854 -29.18 -22.87 26.52
CA ASN A 854 -28.03 -22.90 27.44
C ASN A 854 -27.73 -24.32 27.97
N PRO A 855 -27.39 -25.28 27.08
CA PRO A 855 -26.91 -26.59 27.51
C PRO A 855 -25.68 -26.46 28.41
N PHE A 856 -25.59 -27.35 29.40
CA PHE A 856 -24.48 -27.45 30.33
C PHE A 856 -24.35 -28.92 30.73
N TYR A 857 -23.13 -29.45 30.75
CA TYR A 857 -22.84 -30.84 31.07
C TYR A 857 -21.75 -30.86 32.15
N ASP A 858 -21.93 -31.70 33.16
CA ASP A 858 -20.99 -31.84 34.26
C ASP A 858 -20.29 -33.20 34.18
N GLU A 859 -19.05 -33.17 33.70
CA GLU A 859 -18.19 -34.36 33.55
C GLU A 859 -17.96 -35.13 34.86
N ALA A 860 -18.10 -34.47 36.02
CA ALA A 860 -17.92 -35.12 37.32
C ALA A 860 -19.17 -35.86 37.80
N THR A 861 -20.35 -35.57 37.23
CA THR A 861 -21.63 -36.22 37.60
C THR A 861 -22.27 -37.04 36.48
N ASP A 862 -21.85 -36.90 35.22
CA ASP A 862 -22.48 -37.50 34.02
C ASP A 862 -23.96 -37.05 33.88
N GLU A 863 -24.25 -35.80 34.24
CA GLU A 863 -25.57 -35.18 34.13
C GLU A 863 -25.59 -34.00 33.14
N ASP A 864 -26.77 -33.74 32.56
CA ASP A 864 -27.05 -32.60 31.68
C ASP A 864 -28.04 -31.60 32.31
N ARG A 865 -27.84 -30.31 32.05
CA ARG A 865 -28.92 -29.32 32.09
C ARG A 865 -29.79 -29.56 30.86
N GLY A 866 -31.11 -29.59 31.04
CA GLY A 866 -32.04 -29.85 29.95
C GLY A 866 -33.41 -29.23 30.15
N VAL A 867 -34.24 -29.30 29.12
CA VAL A 867 -35.66 -28.94 29.17
C VAL A 867 -36.54 -30.15 28.86
N ASN A 868 -37.65 -30.25 29.57
CA ASN A 868 -38.63 -31.32 29.49
C ASN A 868 -39.98 -30.70 29.09
N LEU A 869 -40.32 -30.81 27.81
CA LEU A 869 -41.49 -30.20 27.19
C LEU A 869 -42.67 -31.15 27.25
N ASP A 870 -43.76 -30.73 27.89
CA ASP A 870 -45.04 -31.44 27.96
C ASP A 870 -45.83 -31.18 26.67
N ARG A 871 -46.34 -29.95 26.52
CA ARG A 871 -47.32 -29.60 25.51
C ARG A 871 -47.07 -28.21 24.93
N LEU A 872 -47.28 -28.07 23.62
CA LEU A 872 -47.44 -26.78 22.95
C LEU A 872 -48.91 -26.57 22.56
N VAL A 873 -49.47 -25.40 22.88
CA VAL A 873 -50.80 -24.98 22.46
C VAL A 873 -50.75 -23.57 21.86
N VAL A 874 -51.27 -23.42 20.65
CA VAL A 874 -51.46 -22.09 20.02
C VAL A 874 -52.93 -21.75 20.04
N ARG A 875 -53.27 -20.57 20.56
CA ARG A 875 -54.63 -20.08 20.74
C ARG A 875 -54.87 -18.81 19.95
N ASP A 876 -56.04 -18.70 19.33
CA ASP A 876 -56.50 -17.43 18.77
C ASP A 876 -56.97 -16.46 19.89
N ARG A 877 -57.25 -15.21 19.52
CA ARG A 877 -57.73 -14.14 20.41
C ARG A 877 -59.01 -14.46 21.21
N SER A 878 -59.76 -15.50 20.86
CA SER A 878 -60.91 -15.98 21.66
C SER A 878 -60.52 -17.00 22.74
N GLY A 879 -59.24 -17.34 22.87
CA GLY A 879 -58.70 -18.38 23.75
C GLY A 879 -58.83 -19.80 23.20
N LYS A 880 -59.43 -19.97 22.01
CA LYS A 880 -59.63 -21.26 21.36
C LYS A 880 -58.30 -21.78 20.80
N ALA A 881 -57.96 -23.03 21.13
CA ALA A 881 -56.81 -23.70 20.52
C ALA A 881 -57.01 -23.89 19.01
N VAL A 882 -56.08 -23.36 18.22
CA VAL A 882 -55.96 -23.61 16.77
C VAL A 882 -54.94 -24.70 16.46
N ARG A 883 -54.00 -24.94 17.38
CA ARG A 883 -53.03 -26.05 17.34
C ARG A 883 -52.75 -26.52 18.76
N GLU A 884 -52.70 -27.83 18.97
CA GLU A 884 -52.33 -28.47 20.23
C GLU A 884 -51.48 -29.69 19.89
N VAL A 885 -50.34 -29.86 20.56
CA VAL A 885 -49.34 -30.91 20.31
C VAL A 885 -48.69 -31.33 21.63
N GLU A 886 -48.87 -32.59 22.00
CA GLU A 886 -48.03 -33.26 23.01
C GLU A 886 -46.63 -33.44 22.42
N VAL A 887 -45.59 -32.89 23.04
CA VAL A 887 -44.30 -32.70 22.37
C VAL A 887 -43.58 -34.04 22.17
N GLU A 888 -43.83 -35.05 23.01
CA GLU A 888 -43.37 -36.43 22.82
C GLU A 888 -43.88 -37.07 21.51
N SER A 889 -44.93 -36.54 20.88
CA SER A 889 -45.40 -37.02 19.58
C SER A 889 -44.47 -36.68 18.41
N LEU A 890 -43.46 -35.82 18.60
CA LEU A 890 -42.56 -35.35 17.53
C LEU A 890 -41.42 -36.34 17.18
N GLY A 891 -41.27 -37.41 17.94
CA GLY A 891 -40.29 -38.48 17.66
C GLY A 891 -38.83 -38.14 18.02
N ARG A 892 -37.98 -39.17 18.10
CA ARG A 892 -36.58 -39.00 18.50
C ARG A 892 -35.81 -38.12 17.50
N GLN A 893 -35.10 -37.14 18.03
CA GLN A 893 -34.09 -36.33 17.33
C GLN A 893 -32.69 -36.69 17.89
N GLU A 894 -31.66 -36.02 17.41
CA GLU A 894 -30.25 -36.29 17.80
C GLU A 894 -30.01 -35.97 19.29
N CYS A 895 -30.29 -34.73 19.70
CA CYS A 895 -30.18 -34.23 21.08
C CYS A 895 -31.53 -34.20 21.82
N GLY A 896 -32.48 -35.04 21.41
CA GLY A 896 -33.86 -34.98 21.89
C GLY A 896 -34.58 -36.31 21.83
N SER A 897 -35.32 -36.68 22.87
CA SER A 897 -36.10 -37.91 22.86
C SER A 897 -37.42 -37.83 23.61
N PRO A 898 -38.49 -38.44 23.06
CA PRO A 898 -39.73 -38.63 23.79
C PRO A 898 -39.51 -39.58 24.97
N ARG A 899 -40.04 -39.18 26.13
CA ARG A 899 -40.23 -39.99 27.32
C ARG A 899 -41.73 -40.26 27.48
N SER A 900 -42.13 -40.92 28.56
CA SER A 900 -43.51 -41.39 28.73
C SER A 900 -44.57 -40.29 28.95
N GLN A 901 -44.16 -39.04 29.20
CA GLN A 901 -45.05 -37.90 29.46
C GLN A 901 -44.50 -36.55 28.97
N PHE A 902 -43.32 -36.52 28.34
CA PHE A 902 -42.65 -35.28 27.92
C PHE A 902 -41.54 -35.56 26.92
N TYR A 903 -41.09 -34.54 26.22
CA TYR A 903 -39.90 -34.55 25.37
C TYR A 903 -38.69 -33.97 26.12
N ARG A 904 -37.63 -34.76 26.35
CA ARG A 904 -36.37 -34.25 26.94
C ARG A 904 -35.45 -33.75 25.83
N MET A 905 -34.86 -32.57 26.02
CA MET A 905 -33.80 -32.00 25.18
C MET A 905 -32.58 -31.68 26.07
N TRP A 906 -31.38 -31.99 25.58
CA TRP A 906 -30.12 -31.89 26.35
C TRP A 906 -28.96 -31.21 25.61
N CYS A 907 -29.09 -30.93 24.30
CA CYS A 907 -28.18 -30.04 23.58
C CYS A 907 -28.99 -28.99 22.79
N GLU A 908 -28.32 -27.93 22.34
CA GLU A 908 -28.96 -26.82 21.63
C GLU A 908 -29.45 -27.23 20.23
N ARG A 909 -30.76 -27.51 20.13
CA ARG A 909 -31.51 -27.78 18.89
C ARG A 909 -32.94 -27.24 18.98
N SER A 910 -33.58 -27.06 17.83
CA SER A 910 -34.98 -26.61 17.70
C SER A 910 -35.93 -27.76 17.34
N LEU A 911 -37.08 -27.86 18.03
CA LEU A 911 -38.22 -28.69 17.63
C LEU A 911 -39.24 -27.84 16.86
N GLN A 912 -39.56 -28.24 15.63
CA GLN A 912 -40.37 -27.44 14.70
C GLN A 912 -41.82 -27.95 14.60
N VAL A 913 -42.78 -27.12 14.98
CA VAL A 913 -44.22 -27.44 14.96
C VAL A 913 -44.97 -26.57 13.94
N PRO A 914 -45.55 -27.12 12.86
CA PRO A 914 -46.31 -26.33 11.90
C PRO A 914 -47.67 -25.87 12.46
N VAL A 915 -48.03 -24.61 12.17
CA VAL A 915 -49.25 -23.92 12.64
C VAL A 915 -49.93 -23.21 11.47
N GLY A 916 -51.26 -23.32 11.37
CA GLY A 916 -52.07 -22.52 10.46
C GLY A 916 -52.66 -21.31 11.20
N VAL A 917 -52.37 -20.10 10.70
CA VAL A 917 -52.90 -18.84 11.23
C VAL A 917 -53.98 -18.35 10.27
N LEU A 918 -55.25 -18.41 10.70
CA LEU A 918 -56.42 -17.90 9.97
C LEU A 918 -57.51 -17.53 10.99
N PRO A 919 -58.02 -16.29 11.03
CA PRO A 919 -57.55 -15.10 10.31
C PRO A 919 -56.21 -14.58 10.84
N GLU A 920 -55.74 -13.44 10.33
CA GLU A 920 -54.73 -12.61 11.01
C GLU A 920 -55.26 -12.12 12.37
N GLY A 921 -54.37 -11.90 13.34
CA GLY A 921 -54.75 -11.36 14.64
C GLY A 921 -53.76 -11.63 15.76
N GLU A 922 -54.21 -11.41 16.99
CA GLU A 922 -53.45 -11.71 18.21
C GLU A 922 -53.59 -13.20 18.57
N TYR A 923 -52.45 -13.85 18.83
CA TYR A 923 -52.35 -15.26 19.19
C TYR A 923 -51.50 -15.43 20.45
N THR A 924 -51.81 -16.49 21.22
CA THR A 924 -50.99 -16.92 22.36
C THR A 924 -50.37 -18.27 22.06
N ILE A 925 -49.05 -18.39 22.23
CA ILE A 925 -48.31 -19.66 22.17
C ILE A 925 -47.97 -20.04 23.61
N ASP A 926 -48.69 -21.03 24.15
CA ASP A 926 -48.44 -21.65 25.45
C ASP A 926 -47.51 -22.87 25.28
N VAL A 927 -46.45 -22.96 26.09
CA VAL A 927 -45.56 -24.12 26.16
C VAL A 927 -45.42 -24.57 27.62
N MET A 928 -45.88 -25.78 27.92
CA MET A 928 -45.75 -26.41 29.23
C MET A 928 -44.40 -27.09 29.37
N VAL A 929 -43.61 -26.71 30.37
CA VAL A 929 -42.20 -27.11 30.49
C VAL A 929 -41.71 -27.17 31.96
N HIS A 930 -40.79 -28.08 32.24
CA HIS A 930 -39.90 -28.02 33.41
C HIS A 930 -38.44 -28.28 32.99
N GLN A 931 -37.48 -27.91 33.83
CA GLN A 931 -36.06 -28.16 33.56
C GLN A 931 -35.60 -29.51 34.12
N ASN A 932 -34.42 -29.94 33.69
CA ASN A 932 -33.46 -30.65 34.55
C ASN A 932 -32.43 -29.59 34.95
N LYS A 933 -32.39 -29.16 36.22
CA LYS A 933 -31.48 -28.07 36.62
C LYS A 933 -30.10 -28.65 36.95
N LEU A 934 -29.08 -28.13 36.28
CA LEU A 934 -27.67 -28.41 36.56
C LEU A 934 -26.86 -27.12 36.45
N GLY A 935 -25.89 -26.92 37.34
CA GLY A 935 -25.19 -25.64 37.53
C GLY A 935 -26.08 -24.53 38.11
N ASP A 936 -25.57 -23.30 38.09
CA ASP A 936 -26.21 -22.17 38.78
C ASP A 936 -27.39 -21.54 38.04
N GLU A 937 -27.37 -21.47 36.70
CA GLU A 937 -28.48 -20.96 35.90
C GLU A 937 -29.70 -21.90 35.86
N ALA A 938 -30.86 -21.33 35.52
CA ALA A 938 -32.00 -22.11 35.03
C ALA A 938 -31.83 -22.46 33.53
N ALA A 939 -32.44 -23.55 33.08
CA ALA A 939 -32.53 -23.87 31.66
C ALA A 939 -33.36 -22.82 30.90
N ARG A 940 -32.97 -22.48 29.67
CA ARG A 940 -33.62 -21.45 28.83
C ARG A 940 -34.31 -22.06 27.63
N LEU A 941 -35.54 -21.64 27.36
CA LEU A 941 -36.30 -22.03 26.18
C LEU A 941 -36.58 -20.81 25.30
N LEU A 942 -36.05 -20.83 24.09
CA LEU A 942 -36.34 -19.87 23.03
C LEU A 942 -37.50 -20.38 22.17
N ILE A 943 -38.61 -19.64 22.19
CA ILE A 943 -39.73 -19.81 21.26
C ILE A 943 -39.45 -18.93 20.03
N VAL A 944 -39.40 -19.55 18.86
CA VAL A 944 -39.26 -18.90 17.55
C VAL A 944 -40.54 -19.11 16.77
N VAL A 945 -41.07 -18.08 16.12
CA VAL A 945 -42.10 -18.24 15.07
C VAL A 945 -41.46 -17.98 13.72
N GLU A 946 -41.44 -18.96 12.83
CA GLU A 946 -41.04 -18.82 11.42
C GLU A 946 -42.24 -18.44 10.54
N SER A 947 -42.05 -17.47 9.64
CA SER A 947 -42.94 -17.13 8.54
C SER A 947 -42.28 -17.41 7.19
N HIS A 948 -43.00 -18.10 6.31
CA HIS A 948 -42.50 -18.58 5.02
C HIS A 948 -43.07 -17.80 3.82
N ASP A 949 -43.66 -16.63 4.08
CA ASP A 949 -44.15 -15.65 3.10
C ASP A 949 -43.03 -14.76 2.53
N GLY A 950 -41.88 -14.66 3.22
CA GLY A 950 -40.72 -13.86 2.83
C GLY A 950 -40.69 -12.45 3.42
N THR A 951 -41.65 -12.09 4.29
CA THR A 951 -41.76 -10.77 4.94
C THR A 951 -41.41 -10.80 6.44
N SER A 952 -40.65 -11.81 6.87
CA SER A 952 -40.29 -12.02 8.28
C SER A 952 -39.46 -10.87 8.87
N ARG A 953 -39.62 -10.61 10.18
CA ARG A 953 -38.82 -9.57 10.88
C ARG A 953 -37.32 -9.86 10.87
N GLY A 954 -36.93 -11.13 10.90
CA GLY A 954 -35.54 -11.58 10.76
C GLY A 954 -34.97 -11.26 9.37
N ALA A 955 -35.73 -11.44 8.29
CA ALA A 955 -35.32 -10.98 6.97
C ALA A 955 -35.10 -9.46 6.92
N ALA A 956 -35.95 -8.68 7.59
CA ALA A 956 -35.76 -7.23 7.73
C ALA A 956 -34.53 -6.87 8.58
N ALA A 957 -34.28 -7.58 9.70
CA ALA A 957 -33.11 -7.39 10.54
C ALA A 957 -31.80 -7.70 9.79
N ILE A 958 -31.74 -8.83 9.07
CA ILE A 958 -30.60 -9.19 8.20
C ILE A 958 -30.39 -8.11 7.13
N ARG A 959 -31.45 -7.63 6.47
CA ARG A 959 -31.33 -6.56 5.46
C ARG A 959 -30.83 -5.24 6.03
N ASN A 960 -31.28 -4.85 7.23
CA ASN A 960 -30.78 -3.66 7.91
C ASN A 960 -29.30 -3.82 8.30
N LYS A 961 -28.91 -5.00 8.82
CA LYS A 961 -27.50 -5.31 9.10
C LYS A 961 -26.66 -5.28 7.82
N LEU A 962 -27.19 -5.76 6.69
CA LEU A 962 -26.52 -5.65 5.40
C LEU A 962 -26.32 -4.19 4.95
N VAL A 963 -27.30 -3.30 5.17
CA VAL A 963 -27.13 -1.85 4.94
C VAL A 963 -25.97 -1.30 5.77
N GLU A 964 -25.90 -1.62 7.07
CA GLU A 964 -24.80 -1.21 7.93
C GLU A 964 -23.44 -1.73 7.47
N LEU A 965 -23.37 -2.98 6.98
CA LEU A 965 -22.11 -3.57 6.49
C LEU A 965 -21.62 -2.93 5.19
N HIS A 966 -22.53 -2.50 4.30
CA HIS A 966 -22.15 -1.70 3.12
C HIS A 966 -21.54 -0.35 3.52
N ASP A 967 -22.04 0.31 4.56
CA ASP A 967 -21.45 1.56 5.04
C ASP A 967 -20.14 1.32 5.84
N LYS A 968 -20.15 0.41 6.82
CA LYS A 968 -18.99 0.08 7.67
C LYS A 968 -17.81 -0.47 6.87
N LEU A 969 -18.02 -1.44 5.98
CA LEU A 969 -16.92 -2.10 5.23
C LEU A 969 -16.61 -1.37 3.91
N LEU A 970 -17.63 -1.05 3.12
CA LEU A 970 -17.47 -0.56 1.74
C LEU A 970 -17.55 0.98 1.62
N GLY A 971 -18.00 1.69 2.65
CA GLY A 971 -18.17 3.15 2.62
C GLY A 971 -19.26 3.61 1.66
N VAL A 972 -20.31 2.80 1.47
CA VAL A 972 -21.45 3.12 0.59
C VAL A 972 -22.77 3.02 1.35
N THR A 973 -23.44 4.15 1.49
CA THR A 973 -24.81 4.22 2.02
C THR A 973 -25.80 3.65 0.99
N VAL A 974 -26.57 2.65 1.38
CA VAL A 974 -27.56 1.94 0.54
C VAL A 974 -28.89 1.79 1.29
N SER A 975 -29.96 1.43 0.58
CA SER A 975 -31.27 1.10 1.18
C SER A 975 -31.48 -0.41 1.31
N ALA A 976 -32.39 -0.83 2.19
CA ALA A 976 -32.67 -2.25 2.48
C ALA A 976 -33.31 -3.01 1.30
N ASP A 977 -33.80 -2.29 0.30
CA ASP A 977 -34.37 -2.73 -0.97
C ASP A 977 -33.43 -2.51 -2.19
N SER A 978 -32.18 -2.10 -1.95
CA SER A 978 -31.20 -1.87 -3.02
C SER A 978 -30.72 -3.19 -3.66
N PRO A 979 -30.33 -3.21 -4.95
CA PRO A 979 -29.80 -4.40 -5.64
C PRO A 979 -28.59 -5.04 -4.97
N ASP A 980 -27.77 -4.23 -4.31
CA ASP A 980 -26.60 -4.63 -3.52
C ASP A 980 -27.02 -5.43 -2.27
N VAL A 981 -27.95 -4.88 -1.46
CA VAL A 981 -28.51 -5.58 -0.29
C VAL A 981 -29.31 -6.81 -0.70
N ASP A 982 -30.08 -6.75 -1.80
CA ASP A 982 -30.77 -7.90 -2.38
C ASP A 982 -29.80 -9.04 -2.74
N THR A 983 -28.61 -8.71 -3.21
CA THR A 983 -27.61 -9.70 -3.63
C THR A 983 -26.87 -10.31 -2.45
N ALA A 984 -26.48 -9.50 -1.46
CA ALA A 984 -25.91 -10.02 -0.21
C ALA A 984 -26.94 -10.83 0.61
N PHE A 985 -28.21 -10.41 0.62
CA PHE A 985 -29.30 -11.14 1.29
C PHE A 985 -29.59 -12.48 0.61
N ARG A 986 -29.56 -12.52 -0.73
CA ARG A 986 -29.70 -13.76 -1.50
C ARG A 986 -28.58 -14.75 -1.18
N LEU A 987 -27.32 -14.31 -1.18
CA LEU A 987 -26.18 -15.13 -0.79
C LEU A 987 -26.32 -15.66 0.65
N PHE A 988 -26.63 -14.79 1.61
CA PHE A 988 -26.86 -15.18 3.00
C PHE A 988 -27.94 -16.26 3.11
N LYS A 989 -29.08 -16.07 2.42
CA LYS A 989 -30.19 -17.02 2.41
C LYS A 989 -29.81 -18.36 1.76
N GLU A 990 -29.15 -18.36 0.61
CA GLU A 990 -28.75 -19.59 -0.10
C GLU A 990 -27.75 -20.41 0.73
N VAL A 991 -26.79 -19.75 1.39
CA VAL A 991 -25.86 -20.40 2.34
C VAL A 991 -26.60 -20.93 3.57
N TRP A 992 -27.54 -20.16 4.12
CA TRP A 992 -28.37 -20.58 5.27
C TRP A 992 -29.23 -21.81 4.95
N GLU A 993 -29.95 -21.83 3.82
CA GLU A 993 -30.73 -22.98 3.37
C GLU A 993 -29.83 -24.20 3.10
N SER A 994 -28.65 -23.99 2.49
CA SER A 994 -27.66 -25.03 2.27
C SER A 994 -27.18 -25.65 3.58
N LYS A 995 -26.72 -24.86 4.56
CA LYS A 995 -26.22 -25.39 5.84
C LYS A 995 -27.33 -26.03 6.68
N ARG A 996 -28.55 -25.47 6.69
CA ARG A 996 -29.74 -26.08 7.35
C ARG A 996 -30.14 -27.44 6.76
N SER A 997 -29.75 -27.75 5.53
CA SER A 997 -30.01 -29.05 4.90
C SER A 997 -28.87 -30.07 4.99
N SER A 998 -27.67 -29.66 5.41
CA SER A 998 -26.45 -30.46 5.22
C SER A 998 -25.50 -30.58 6.42
N ALA A 999 -25.66 -29.78 7.48
CA ALA A 999 -24.71 -29.73 8.59
C ALA A 999 -25.39 -29.80 9.98
N GLY A 1000 -24.73 -30.45 10.94
CA GLY A 1000 -25.12 -30.41 12.36
C GLY A 1000 -24.98 -29.00 12.97
N PRO A 1001 -25.45 -28.77 14.20
CA PRO A 1001 -25.43 -27.44 14.83
C PRO A 1001 -24.02 -26.99 15.25
N GLY A 1002 -23.09 -27.90 15.57
CA GLY A 1002 -21.77 -27.57 16.13
C GLY A 1002 -20.92 -26.72 15.19
N PHE A 1003 -20.61 -25.48 15.56
CA PHE A 1003 -19.90 -24.53 14.71
C PHE A 1003 -18.49 -25.02 14.33
N GLU A 1004 -17.86 -25.81 15.21
CA GLU A 1004 -16.48 -26.29 15.07
C GLU A 1004 -16.26 -27.31 13.93
N ASP A 1005 -17.31 -27.99 13.46
CA ASP A 1005 -17.26 -28.92 12.31
C ASP A 1005 -16.92 -28.23 10.97
N MET A 1006 -16.80 -26.89 10.94
CA MET A 1006 -16.29 -26.18 9.78
C MET A 1006 -14.78 -26.35 9.63
N GLY A 1007 -14.37 -27.33 8.82
CA GLY A 1007 -12.99 -27.54 8.37
C GLY A 1007 -12.41 -26.44 7.47
N PHE A 1008 -12.85 -25.19 7.63
CA PHE A 1008 -12.56 -24.05 6.77
C PHE A 1008 -12.35 -22.77 7.60
N GLY A 1009 -11.20 -22.10 7.45
CA GLY A 1009 -10.91 -20.76 8.01
C GLY A 1009 -10.74 -20.64 9.54
N CYS A 1010 -11.45 -21.42 10.34
CA CYS A 1010 -11.52 -21.27 11.81
C CYS A 1010 -10.28 -21.80 12.58
N ARG A 1011 -9.08 -21.73 11.99
CA ARG A 1011 -7.84 -22.32 12.53
C ARG A 1011 -7.21 -21.46 13.63
N ARG A 1012 -7.60 -21.75 14.87
CA ARG A 1012 -7.12 -21.14 16.13
C ARG A 1012 -5.60 -21.00 16.26
N ASN A 1013 -4.83 -21.85 15.59
CA ASN A 1013 -3.38 -21.96 15.69
C ASN A 1013 -2.59 -21.27 14.54
N GLU A 1014 -3.27 -20.64 13.58
CA GLU A 1014 -2.63 -19.98 12.42
C GLU A 1014 -2.41 -18.47 12.59
N ASP A 1015 -2.83 -17.92 13.72
CA ASP A 1015 -2.67 -16.55 14.18
C ASP A 1015 -2.26 -16.58 15.65
N GLN A 1016 -1.07 -16.10 16.01
CA GLN A 1016 -0.54 -16.20 17.38
C GLN A 1016 -1.32 -15.35 18.38
N LEU A 1017 -2.19 -14.44 17.93
CA LEU A 1017 -2.93 -13.51 18.78
C LEU A 1017 -4.45 -13.60 18.52
N TYR A 1018 -4.91 -14.77 18.08
CA TYR A 1018 -6.34 -15.09 17.88
C TYR A 1018 -7.23 -14.75 19.09
N TYR A 1019 -6.69 -14.88 20.30
CA TYR A 1019 -7.39 -14.62 21.57
C TYR A 1019 -7.01 -13.28 22.24
N ASP A 1020 -6.29 -12.40 21.54
CA ASP A 1020 -5.98 -11.07 22.08
C ASP A 1020 -7.28 -10.28 22.34
N GLY A 1021 -7.38 -9.69 23.54
CA GLY A 1021 -8.62 -9.10 24.05
C GLY A 1021 -9.76 -10.08 24.33
N LEU A 1022 -9.50 -11.39 24.41
CA LEU A 1022 -10.45 -12.44 24.82
C LEU A 1022 -10.02 -13.18 26.08
N ALA A 1023 -8.77 -13.62 26.12
CA ALA A 1023 -8.19 -14.35 27.24
C ALA A 1023 -6.75 -13.87 27.47
N GLU A 1024 -6.44 -13.48 28.70
CA GLU A 1024 -5.13 -12.92 29.07
C GLU A 1024 -4.08 -14.03 29.25
N ASP A 1025 -2.82 -13.73 28.95
CA ASP A 1025 -1.65 -14.61 29.11
C ASP A 1025 -1.77 -16.03 28.50
N VAL A 1026 -2.59 -16.25 27.47
CA VAL A 1026 -2.72 -17.57 26.79
C VAL A 1026 -1.51 -17.99 25.93
N LEU A 1027 -0.40 -17.25 26.01
CA LEU A 1027 0.87 -17.60 25.41
C LEU A 1027 1.94 -17.70 26.47
N VAL A 1028 2.73 -18.76 26.41
CA VAL A 1028 3.85 -19.05 27.31
C VAL A 1028 5.15 -19.23 26.53
N HIS A 1029 6.29 -19.02 27.21
CA HIS A 1029 7.60 -19.23 26.61
C HIS A 1029 8.00 -20.70 26.67
N ASP A 1030 8.36 -21.27 25.51
CA ASP A 1030 8.89 -22.62 25.41
C ASP A 1030 10.34 -22.73 25.94
N GLU A 1031 10.87 -23.96 26.05
CA GLU A 1031 12.22 -24.24 26.56
C GLU A 1031 13.37 -23.62 25.72
N ASN A 1032 13.08 -23.16 24.50
CA ASN A 1032 14.00 -22.50 23.58
C ASN A 1032 13.78 -20.97 23.52
N GLY A 1033 12.81 -20.44 24.28
CA GLY A 1033 12.43 -19.02 24.28
C GLY A 1033 11.54 -18.60 23.12
N GLY A 1034 10.92 -19.54 22.40
CA GLY A 1034 9.81 -19.26 21.50
C GLY A 1034 8.53 -18.91 22.27
N LEU A 1035 7.39 -18.83 21.56
CA LEU A 1035 6.07 -18.64 22.17
C LEU A 1035 5.14 -19.75 21.66
N GLU A 1036 4.52 -20.45 22.61
CA GLU A 1036 3.50 -21.47 22.35
C GLU A 1036 2.21 -21.19 23.14
N TRP A 1037 1.15 -21.90 22.80
CA TRP A 1037 -0.16 -21.74 23.45
C TRP A 1037 -0.21 -22.41 24.81
N ASP A 1038 -0.71 -21.68 25.81
CA ASP A 1038 -1.12 -22.24 27.09
C ASP A 1038 -2.48 -22.95 26.91
N TRP A 1039 -2.41 -24.24 26.56
CA TRP A 1039 -3.61 -25.04 26.31
C TRP A 1039 -4.45 -25.26 27.57
N ASP A 1040 -3.84 -25.31 28.76
CA ASP A 1040 -4.57 -25.45 30.03
C ASP A 1040 -5.47 -24.22 30.28
N ARG A 1041 -4.95 -23.01 30.04
CA ARG A 1041 -5.73 -21.76 30.09
C ARG A 1041 -6.78 -21.65 28.99
N LEU A 1042 -6.46 -22.08 27.77
CA LEU A 1042 -7.42 -22.08 26.67
C LEU A 1042 -8.57 -23.07 26.90
N ASP A 1043 -8.30 -24.23 27.51
CA ASP A 1043 -9.32 -25.21 27.86
C ASP A 1043 -10.13 -24.75 29.09
N GLU A 1044 -9.58 -23.94 30.00
CA GLU A 1044 -10.36 -23.20 31.02
C GLU A 1044 -11.31 -22.18 30.37
N PHE A 1045 -10.81 -21.29 29.51
CA PHE A 1045 -11.62 -20.34 28.74
C PHE A 1045 -12.73 -21.03 27.92
N TYR A 1046 -12.43 -22.18 27.29
CA TYR A 1046 -13.43 -22.93 26.54
C TYR A 1046 -14.50 -23.61 27.41
N ARG A 1047 -14.17 -23.99 28.65
CA ARG A 1047 -15.18 -24.46 29.63
C ARG A 1047 -16.07 -23.33 30.14
N GLU A 1048 -15.57 -22.09 30.22
CA GLU A 1048 -16.40 -20.92 30.55
C GLU A 1048 -17.34 -20.51 29.39
N VAL A 1049 -16.85 -20.53 28.15
CA VAL A 1049 -17.66 -20.18 26.96
C VAL A 1049 -18.68 -21.27 26.59
N GLY A 1050 -18.34 -22.54 26.82
CA GLY A 1050 -19.20 -23.69 26.49
C GLY A 1050 -19.21 -24.05 24.99
N GLU A 1051 -20.11 -24.97 24.61
CA GLU A 1051 -20.22 -25.45 23.23
C GLU A 1051 -20.66 -24.34 22.25
N MET A 1052 -19.85 -24.10 21.22
CA MET A 1052 -20.18 -23.17 20.14
C MET A 1052 -21.19 -23.78 19.17
N GLN A 1053 -22.47 -23.70 19.51
CA GLN A 1053 -23.58 -24.18 18.68
C GLN A 1053 -24.18 -23.06 17.80
N ASP A 1054 -24.51 -23.40 16.54
CA ASP A 1054 -25.26 -22.58 15.59
C ASP A 1054 -26.51 -23.35 15.11
N PRO A 1055 -27.52 -23.54 15.99
CA PRO A 1055 -28.72 -24.37 15.72
C PRO A 1055 -29.65 -23.74 14.68
N HIS A 1056 -29.47 -22.46 14.41
CA HIS A 1056 -30.21 -21.70 13.42
C HIS A 1056 -29.42 -21.51 12.12
N HIS A 1057 -28.15 -21.93 12.08
CA HIS A 1057 -27.22 -21.88 10.94
C HIS A 1057 -26.96 -20.47 10.36
N THR A 1058 -27.22 -19.42 11.16
CA THR A 1058 -27.08 -18.02 10.74
C THR A 1058 -25.65 -17.53 10.85
N VAL A 1059 -24.91 -18.00 11.87
CA VAL A 1059 -23.53 -17.57 12.13
C VAL A 1059 -22.62 -18.09 11.01
N ARG A 1060 -22.82 -19.34 10.56
CA ARG A 1060 -22.14 -19.88 9.37
C ARG A 1060 -22.47 -19.10 8.08
N ALA A 1061 -23.70 -18.63 7.93
CA ALA A 1061 -24.09 -17.80 6.79
C ALA A 1061 -23.43 -16.41 6.83
N TRP A 1062 -23.25 -15.84 8.03
CA TRP A 1062 -22.48 -14.60 8.21
C TRP A 1062 -21.00 -14.74 7.86
N VAL A 1063 -20.35 -15.90 8.09
CA VAL A 1063 -18.95 -16.14 7.65
C VAL A 1063 -18.81 -15.98 6.13
N VAL A 1064 -19.67 -16.63 5.34
CA VAL A 1064 -19.59 -16.54 3.86
C VAL A 1064 -20.01 -15.16 3.36
N THR A 1065 -20.99 -14.53 4.01
CA THR A 1065 -21.46 -13.18 3.67
C THR A 1065 -20.40 -12.12 3.96
N LEU A 1066 -19.65 -12.24 5.07
CA LEU A 1066 -18.51 -11.37 5.37
C LEU A 1066 -17.38 -11.58 4.36
N ALA A 1067 -17.06 -12.83 3.99
CA ALA A 1067 -16.04 -13.10 2.98
C ALA A 1067 -16.39 -12.45 1.62
N TYR A 1068 -17.67 -12.45 1.23
CA TYR A 1068 -18.16 -11.71 0.06
C TYR A 1068 -17.90 -10.20 0.17
N PHE A 1069 -18.20 -9.56 1.32
CA PHE A 1069 -17.88 -8.14 1.53
C PHE A 1069 -16.37 -7.86 1.45
N LEU A 1070 -15.54 -8.70 2.06
CA LEU A 1070 -14.08 -8.52 2.08
C LEU A 1070 -13.41 -8.78 0.70
N MET A 1071 -14.12 -9.45 -0.23
CA MET A 1071 -13.72 -9.60 -1.63
C MET A 1071 -14.30 -8.52 -2.56
N ASP A 1072 -15.20 -7.65 -2.10
CA ASP A 1072 -15.74 -6.56 -2.93
C ASP A 1072 -14.64 -5.54 -3.27
N TYR A 1073 -14.66 -5.00 -4.49
CA TYR A 1073 -13.68 -3.99 -4.91
C TYR A 1073 -13.67 -2.76 -4.00
N ARG A 1074 -14.81 -2.33 -3.44
CA ARG A 1074 -14.91 -1.23 -2.46
C ARG A 1074 -14.27 -1.56 -1.10
N TYR A 1075 -14.03 -2.84 -0.82
CA TYR A 1075 -13.22 -3.24 0.32
C TYR A 1075 -11.72 -3.15 0.00
N LEU A 1076 -11.31 -3.57 -1.19
CA LEU A 1076 -9.90 -3.60 -1.61
C LEU A 1076 -9.38 -2.25 -2.13
N TYR A 1077 -10.27 -1.27 -2.35
CA TYR A 1077 -9.99 0.09 -2.80
C TYR A 1077 -10.51 1.12 -1.74
N PHE A 1078 -10.32 2.42 -2.02
CA PHE A 1078 -10.78 3.57 -1.22
C PHE A 1078 -12.18 4.12 -1.57
#